data_AF-A0A2P6NPH9-F1
#
_entry.id   AF-A0A2P6NPH9-F1
#
_cell.length_a   1.000
_cell.length_b   1.000
_cell.length_c   1.000
_cell.angle_alpha   90.00
_cell.angle_beta   90.00
_cell.angle_gamma   90.00
#
_symmetry.space_group_name_H-M   'P 1'
#
loop_
_entity.id
_entity.type
_entity.pdbx_description
1 polymer ?
#
loop_
_entity_poly.entity_id
_entity_poly.type
_entity_poly.pdbx_seq_one_letter_code
_entity_poly.pdbx_strand_id
1 'polypeptide(L)'
;MRYHVLVLSLAVLLAHAQVAYPNNSSCGWGDQTYRATGDWPTDASGGSSAAWNAAEPLGVMQPTHNQDCEYAVTVRNLVAGKSYNWKVSIGGTMDVNWGCVGRGGPNCAFTADSTGSILFKIVAANSYPLTTQAAPAVTKSSTVAASTTKASTYTTSTTKASTSTTSTTKASTFTTSTTKASTVAASTTSAYQYVGCYVDSGTRDLSVSQSTSVSSVSQCYSLCQGYKYFAVQYSTQCFCGNTYGTYGIAAETDCNMNCTNGETRCGGSYRNSIYSTGANPTTAAPTTSSTTKASTSSTTKASTSSTQTPATTQAAQTWNGRVVMSHYMMGYAADNTADQTYFNRQCTLAKAVGIDVFIANIGVDSWTTTKMGYMLQAAQSAGMYAAFSFDMTIGGMTQDYLTSMMNQFGSHPAYYKYNGKPFVSTFAGGDQTWWSSWKAQNNVYFCPAFLGDISQAFTTYVLYSFIDCAFSWDAWGATSSNSQDQRAISSGNSMGKKYMAGVAPWFYVKWNAGKNWMYMDGTTLGDENIYATRWQQVIASGSQFVEVITWNDFSESSYIGPLEQIPNQNDASSVPSYVNNPIAMNHGGFYGMTAFYANYFKTGNGTPTKNTLYWHYRIHSVGQSRSNDAYGSPHFYWTPNDCVGIHAITLKTGATVTVQIGNSVSSSHTISNTLDSWCVPFNGATGAVKVIVNLNGAISTGSGGPDIQSSGNYYNFNMWSGSIDY
;
A
#
# COMPACT_ATOMS: atom_id res chain seq x y z
N MET A 1 -13.34 85.81 5.51
CA MET A 1 -12.03 86.41 5.87
C MET A 1 -10.93 85.37 5.64
N ARG A 2 -9.65 85.79 5.53
CA ARG A 2 -8.48 84.88 5.58
C ARG A 2 -7.97 84.73 7.03
N TYR A 3 -6.99 83.84 7.22
CA TYR A 3 -6.12 83.51 8.38
C TYR A 3 -6.26 82.01 8.71
N HIS A 4 -5.33 81.07 8.45
CA HIS A 4 -3.84 80.93 8.38
C HIS A 4 -3.09 80.73 9.72
N VAL A 5 -2.16 79.76 9.68
CA VAL A 5 -1.11 79.37 10.66
C VAL A 5 -1.65 78.57 11.88
N LEU A 6 -1.32 77.26 12.05
CA LEU A 6 -0.08 76.61 12.56
C LEU A 6 0.16 76.86 14.07
N VAL A 7 0.60 75.91 14.91
CA VAL A 7 1.00 74.48 14.71
C VAL A 7 0.04 73.57 15.54
N LEU A 8 0.33 72.45 16.24
CA LEU A 8 1.53 71.62 16.55
C LEU A 8 1.13 70.12 16.65
N SER A 9 2.12 69.24 16.84
CA SER A 9 2.03 67.77 16.74
C SER A 9 1.46 67.04 17.97
N LEU A 10 0.68 65.98 17.74
CA LEU A 10 0.94 64.67 18.35
C LEU A 10 0.45 63.54 17.44
N ALA A 11 1.26 62.52 17.21
CA ALA A 11 0.90 61.39 16.35
C ALA A 11 0.16 60.31 17.15
N VAL A 12 -1.14 60.13 16.87
CA VAL A 12 -1.84 58.90 17.25
C VAL A 12 -1.69 57.91 16.09
N LEU A 13 -0.84 56.91 16.30
CA LEU A 13 -0.78 55.74 15.43
C LEU A 13 -2.13 55.01 15.50
N LEU A 14 -2.95 55.18 14.45
CA LEU A 14 -4.04 54.26 14.15
C LEU A 14 -3.44 52.92 13.72
N ALA A 15 -2.99 52.16 14.73
CA ALA A 15 -2.73 50.75 14.62
C ALA A 15 -4.00 50.10 14.10
N HIS A 16 -4.00 49.76 12.80
CA HIS A 16 -5.07 48.99 12.21
C HIS A 16 -5.02 47.63 12.91
N ALA A 17 -5.99 47.35 13.76
CA ALA A 17 -6.12 46.06 14.40
C ALA A 17 -6.30 45.03 13.27
N GLN A 18 -5.24 44.29 12.95
CA GLN A 18 -5.37 43.11 12.13
C GLN A 18 -6.31 42.18 12.88
N VAL A 19 -7.51 42.00 12.31
CA VAL A 19 -8.43 40.95 12.75
C VAL A 19 -7.76 39.65 12.35
N ALA A 20 -6.98 39.10 13.27
CA ALA A 20 -6.34 37.80 13.13
C ALA A 20 -7.47 36.75 13.06
N TYR A 21 -7.84 36.37 11.83
CA TYR A 21 -8.72 35.24 11.61
C TYR A 21 -8.09 33.99 12.23
N PRO A 22 -8.86 33.16 12.96
CA PRO A 22 -8.35 31.91 13.48
C PRO A 22 -7.90 31.01 12.32
N ASN A 23 -6.76 30.36 12.48
CA ASN A 23 -6.10 29.59 11.44
C ASN A 23 -7.04 28.52 10.87
N ASN A 24 -7.21 28.48 9.54
CA ASN A 24 -8.01 27.43 8.89
C ASN A 24 -7.26 26.10 9.01
N SER A 25 -7.73 25.23 9.91
CA SER A 25 -7.13 23.92 10.18
C SER A 25 -7.18 22.95 9.00
N SER A 26 -8.00 23.22 7.99
CA SER A 26 -8.01 22.52 6.69
C SER A 26 -6.76 22.82 5.85
N CYS A 27 -6.15 23.99 6.07
CA CYS A 27 -4.88 24.35 5.46
C CYS A 27 -3.75 23.75 6.28
N GLY A 28 -3.12 22.70 5.73
CA GLY A 28 -1.99 22.04 6.37
C GLY A 28 -0.88 23.04 6.73
N TRP A 29 -0.20 22.79 7.85
CA TRP A 29 0.77 23.73 8.45
C TRP A 29 0.15 25.07 8.91
N GLY A 30 -1.14 25.10 9.26
CA GLY A 30 -1.93 26.32 9.52
C GLY A 30 -1.38 27.33 10.54
N ASP A 31 -0.46 26.94 11.44
CA ASP A 31 0.20 27.85 12.41
C ASP A 31 1.56 28.40 11.91
N GLN A 32 2.03 27.99 10.73
CA GLN A 32 3.40 28.24 10.27
C GLN A 32 3.54 29.53 9.44
N THR A 33 4.68 30.22 9.61
CA THR A 33 5.02 31.37 8.76
C THR A 33 5.55 30.90 7.39
N TYR A 34 4.83 31.25 6.33
CA TYR A 34 5.24 31.07 4.93
C TYR A 34 6.10 32.25 4.45
N ARG A 35 7.21 31.98 3.75
CA ARG A 35 8.19 33.00 3.35
C ARG A 35 8.65 32.79 1.90
N ALA A 36 8.55 33.82 1.07
CA ALA A 36 9.14 33.82 -0.26
C ALA A 36 10.63 34.20 -0.19
N THR A 37 11.48 33.46 -0.90
CA THR A 37 12.95 33.62 -0.90
C THR A 37 13.50 33.44 -2.31
N GLY A 38 14.64 34.05 -2.65
CA GLY A 38 15.24 33.92 -3.98
C GLY A 38 16.44 34.83 -4.24
N ASP A 39 16.72 35.14 -5.51
CA ASP A 39 17.97 35.76 -5.98
C ASP A 39 17.91 37.29 -6.23
N TRP A 40 16.78 37.95 -5.97
CA TRP A 40 16.62 39.40 -6.00
C TRP A 40 16.97 40.23 -4.72
N PRO A 41 17.48 39.72 -3.58
CA PRO A 41 17.72 40.55 -2.38
C PRO A 41 18.59 41.80 -2.56
N THR A 42 19.43 41.87 -3.59
CA THR A 42 20.20 43.07 -3.97
C THR A 42 19.39 44.12 -4.73
N ASP A 43 18.31 43.69 -5.37
CA ASP A 43 17.56 44.48 -6.36
C ASP A 43 16.27 45.06 -5.73
N ALA A 44 15.60 44.32 -4.85
CA ALA A 44 14.39 44.80 -4.18
C ALA A 44 14.71 45.77 -3.03
N SER A 45 14.34 47.04 -3.19
CA SER A 45 14.52 48.05 -2.15
C SER A 45 13.30 48.13 -1.20
N GLY A 46 13.48 47.61 0.02
CA GLY A 46 12.48 47.66 1.10
C GLY A 46 13.04 47.61 2.53
N GLY A 47 14.32 47.25 2.71
CA GLY A 47 15.01 47.21 4.00
C GLY A 47 16.47 46.80 3.83
N SER A 48 17.37 47.81 3.70
CA SER A 48 18.83 47.73 3.56
C SER A 48 19.43 46.62 2.67
N SER A 49 20.01 47.04 1.54
CA SER A 49 20.70 46.25 0.50
C SER A 49 22.05 45.62 0.92
N ALA A 50 22.10 45.07 2.13
CA ALA A 50 23.24 44.32 2.68
C ALA A 50 22.83 43.29 3.76
N ALA A 51 21.55 43.27 4.20
CA ALA A 51 21.13 42.51 5.38
C ALA A 51 19.71 41.90 5.23
N TRP A 52 19.38 41.36 4.06
CA TRP A 52 18.15 40.55 3.92
C TRP A 52 18.30 39.24 4.70
N ASN A 53 17.87 39.26 5.96
CA ASN A 53 17.71 38.08 6.79
C ASN A 53 16.36 37.44 6.48
N ALA A 54 16.35 36.18 6.05
CA ALA A 54 15.12 35.46 5.71
C ALA A 54 14.13 35.30 6.89
N ALA A 55 14.54 35.58 8.14
CA ALA A 55 13.66 35.63 9.31
C ALA A 55 12.89 36.96 9.48
N GLU A 56 13.31 38.06 8.85
CA GLU A 56 12.62 39.36 8.88
C GLU A 56 11.25 39.30 8.16
N PRO A 57 10.28 40.18 8.46
CA PRO A 57 8.94 40.11 7.87
C PRO A 57 8.88 40.47 6.37
N LEU A 58 9.96 41.00 5.79
CA LEU A 58 10.09 41.36 4.37
C LEU A 58 10.23 40.11 3.48
N GLY A 59 9.11 39.41 3.30
CA GLY A 59 8.99 38.16 2.55
C GLY A 59 7.89 37.23 3.08
N VAL A 60 7.26 37.55 4.23
CA VAL A 60 6.20 36.75 4.83
C VAL A 60 4.90 36.84 4.02
N MET A 61 4.42 35.69 3.54
CA MET A 61 3.20 35.60 2.76
C MET A 61 1.97 35.74 3.66
N GLN A 62 1.07 36.63 3.28
CA GLN A 62 -0.19 36.89 3.99
C GLN A 62 -1.27 35.95 3.46
N PRO A 63 -2.17 35.41 4.31
CA PRO A 63 -3.35 34.69 3.84
C PRO A 63 -4.29 35.63 3.07
N THR A 64 -5.05 35.08 2.13
CA THR A 64 -5.97 35.84 1.26
C THR A 64 -7.30 35.11 1.10
N HIS A 65 -8.32 35.81 0.63
CA HIS A 65 -9.72 35.34 0.64
C HIS A 65 -10.25 34.89 -0.74
N ASN A 66 -9.40 34.63 -1.73
CA ASN A 66 -9.86 34.29 -3.10
C ASN A 66 -10.09 32.79 -3.31
N GLN A 67 -9.34 31.94 -2.61
CA GLN A 67 -9.44 30.48 -2.60
C GLN A 67 -9.01 29.97 -1.22
N ASP A 68 -9.50 28.80 -0.81
CA ASP A 68 -9.01 28.16 0.41
C ASP A 68 -7.49 27.95 0.34
N CYS A 69 -6.81 28.29 1.43
CA CYS A 69 -5.36 28.16 1.58
C CYS A 69 -4.52 28.99 0.57
N GLU A 70 -5.08 30.04 -0.05
CA GLU A 70 -4.31 30.98 -0.86
C GLU A 70 -3.52 31.97 0.01
N TYR A 71 -2.18 31.94 -0.09
CA TYR A 71 -1.27 32.91 0.52
C TYR A 71 -0.59 33.74 -0.57
N ALA A 72 -0.32 35.03 -0.30
CA ALA A 72 0.29 35.94 -1.26
C ALA A 72 1.33 36.88 -0.65
N VAL A 73 2.32 37.31 -1.44
CA VAL A 73 3.23 38.41 -1.08
C VAL A 73 3.56 39.26 -2.31
N THR A 74 3.61 40.58 -2.13
CA THR A 74 4.03 41.51 -3.20
C THR A 74 5.48 41.90 -2.99
N VAL A 75 6.33 41.64 -3.99
CA VAL A 75 7.68 42.21 -4.07
C VAL A 75 7.63 43.43 -5.01
N ARG A 76 8.41 44.46 -4.71
CA ARG A 76 8.42 45.76 -5.42
C ARG A 76 9.84 46.24 -5.66
N ASN A 77 9.97 47.23 -6.54
CA ASN A 77 11.21 47.92 -6.88
C ASN A 77 12.30 47.01 -7.49
N LEU A 78 11.91 45.87 -8.06
CA LEU A 78 12.77 45.00 -8.87
C LEU A 78 13.18 45.69 -10.19
N VAL A 79 14.23 45.19 -10.84
CA VAL A 79 14.62 45.66 -12.17
C VAL A 79 13.57 45.16 -13.19
N ALA A 80 12.76 46.08 -13.70
CA ALA A 80 11.72 45.78 -14.69
C ALA A 80 12.30 45.02 -15.90
N GLY A 81 11.67 43.93 -16.30
CA GLY A 81 12.13 43.07 -17.40
C GLY A 81 13.32 42.15 -17.08
N LYS A 82 13.91 42.19 -15.87
CA LYS A 82 14.89 41.19 -15.42
C LYS A 82 14.19 39.92 -14.93
N SER A 83 14.79 38.77 -15.21
CA SER A 83 14.35 37.47 -14.70
C SER A 83 15.06 37.08 -13.40
N TYR A 84 14.34 36.36 -12.54
CA TYR A 84 14.72 36.03 -11.17
C TYR A 84 14.20 34.63 -10.79
N ASN A 85 14.84 33.98 -9.81
CA ASN A 85 14.51 32.63 -9.34
C ASN A 85 14.04 32.65 -7.87
N TRP A 86 12.94 31.96 -7.56
CA TRP A 86 12.31 31.95 -6.23
C TRP A 86 11.88 30.56 -5.73
N LYS A 87 11.70 30.46 -4.41
CA LYS A 87 11.13 29.32 -3.68
C LYS A 87 10.42 29.80 -2.41
N VAL A 88 9.60 28.94 -1.81
CA VAL A 88 8.98 29.16 -0.50
C VAL A 88 9.69 28.35 0.58
N SER A 89 9.81 28.90 1.78
CA SER A 89 10.11 28.16 3.02
C SER A 89 8.96 28.29 4.03
N ILE A 90 8.83 27.31 4.92
CA ILE A 90 7.72 27.18 5.88
C ILE A 90 8.30 26.95 7.28
N GLY A 91 7.78 27.67 8.28
CA GLY A 91 8.05 27.37 9.69
C GLY A 91 9.40 27.86 10.22
N GLY A 92 9.99 28.86 9.56
CA GLY A 92 11.22 29.53 10.02
C GLY A 92 12.52 28.77 9.75
N THR A 93 12.49 27.46 9.53
CA THR A 93 13.64 26.69 9.04
C THR A 93 13.81 26.88 7.53
N MET A 94 15.04 27.21 7.11
CA MET A 94 15.38 27.48 5.70
C MET A 94 15.55 26.20 4.86
N ASP A 95 15.61 25.06 5.53
CA ASP A 95 15.99 23.76 4.96
C ASP A 95 14.86 23.09 4.17
N VAL A 96 13.61 23.49 4.41
CA VAL A 96 12.44 22.96 3.68
C VAL A 96 12.18 23.81 2.43
N ASN A 97 12.86 23.48 1.33
CA ASN A 97 12.61 24.05 0.01
C ASN A 97 11.25 23.62 -0.55
N TRP A 98 10.37 24.59 -0.84
CA TRP A 98 9.19 24.40 -1.70
C TRP A 98 9.40 25.16 -3.00
N GLY A 99 9.73 24.42 -4.06
CA GLY A 99 9.89 24.95 -5.42
C GLY A 99 8.55 25.01 -6.17
N CYS A 100 8.63 25.25 -7.48
CA CYS A 100 7.47 25.55 -8.32
C CYS A 100 6.45 24.41 -8.50
N VAL A 101 6.81 23.20 -8.06
CA VAL A 101 5.97 21.99 -8.10
C VAL A 101 5.94 21.27 -6.74
N GLY A 102 6.22 21.99 -5.65
CA GLY A 102 6.15 21.48 -4.28
C GLY A 102 7.49 21.21 -3.60
N ARG A 103 7.46 20.42 -2.52
CA ARG A 103 8.61 20.18 -1.63
C ARG A 103 9.76 19.48 -2.37
N GLY A 104 10.93 20.10 -2.36
CA GLY A 104 12.13 19.64 -3.08
C GLY A 104 12.16 19.99 -4.58
N GLY A 105 11.09 20.60 -5.13
CA GLY A 105 11.03 21.00 -6.53
C GLY A 105 12.05 22.09 -6.92
N PRO A 106 12.29 22.28 -8.24
CA PRO A 106 13.13 23.37 -8.75
C PRO A 106 12.57 24.75 -8.38
N ASN A 107 13.47 25.74 -8.24
CA ASN A 107 13.08 27.13 -8.08
C ASN A 107 12.14 27.57 -9.22
N CYS A 108 11.10 28.32 -8.89
CA CYS A 108 10.28 29.02 -9.87
C CYS A 108 11.10 30.14 -10.54
N ALA A 109 10.97 30.33 -11.86
CA ALA A 109 11.46 31.51 -12.54
C ALA A 109 10.32 32.50 -12.83
N PHE A 110 10.60 33.79 -12.78
CA PHE A 110 9.69 34.86 -13.24
C PHE A 110 10.48 36.02 -13.85
N THR A 111 9.78 36.92 -14.54
CA THR A 111 10.32 38.21 -15.01
C THR A 111 9.53 39.33 -14.34
N ALA A 112 10.21 40.33 -13.77
CA ALA A 112 9.55 41.46 -13.11
C ALA A 112 8.77 42.32 -14.13
N ASP A 113 7.59 42.82 -13.73
CA ASP A 113 6.73 43.59 -14.62
C ASP A 113 7.31 44.98 -14.98
N SER A 114 6.62 45.72 -15.84
CA SER A 114 7.04 47.07 -16.28
C SER A 114 7.05 48.12 -15.17
N THR A 115 6.55 47.80 -13.98
CA THR A 115 6.58 48.64 -12.76
C THR A 115 7.64 48.18 -11.75
N GLY A 116 8.40 47.12 -12.06
CA GLY A 116 9.34 46.50 -11.13
C GLY A 116 8.65 45.77 -9.97
N SER A 117 7.40 45.34 -10.15
CA SER A 117 6.63 44.64 -9.12
C SER A 117 6.29 43.21 -9.53
N ILE A 118 5.91 42.39 -8.55
CA ILE A 118 5.23 41.12 -8.75
C ILE A 118 4.40 40.73 -7.53
N LEU A 119 3.22 40.14 -7.77
CA LEU A 119 2.44 39.45 -6.76
C LEU A 119 2.67 37.95 -6.89
N PHE A 120 3.32 37.33 -5.91
CA PHE A 120 3.35 35.89 -5.78
C PHE A 120 2.08 35.41 -5.07
N LYS A 121 1.52 34.30 -5.55
CA LYS A 121 0.45 33.53 -4.92
C LYS A 121 0.88 32.07 -4.82
N ILE A 122 0.50 31.39 -3.73
CA ILE A 122 0.55 29.94 -3.58
C ILE A 122 -0.78 29.46 -3.00
N VAL A 123 -1.16 28.21 -3.30
CA VAL A 123 -2.27 27.52 -2.63
C VAL A 123 -1.67 26.35 -1.86
N ALA A 124 -1.78 26.38 -0.53
CA ALA A 124 -1.11 25.41 0.35
C ALA A 124 -1.99 24.17 0.60
N ALA A 125 -1.93 23.20 -0.33
CA ALA A 125 -2.55 21.89 -0.17
C ALA A 125 -1.54 20.85 0.35
N ASN A 126 -1.77 20.33 1.57
CA ASN A 126 -1.34 19.01 2.11
C ASN A 126 -1.47 18.99 3.64
N SER A 127 -2.47 18.31 4.18
CA SER A 127 -2.73 18.21 5.63
C SER A 127 -1.98 17.04 6.28
N TYR A 128 -0.94 17.34 7.07
CA TYR A 128 -0.37 16.40 8.05
C TYR A 128 -0.83 16.77 9.46
N PRO A 129 -1.41 15.85 10.25
CA PRO A 129 -1.71 16.10 11.66
C PRO A 129 -0.42 16.03 12.50
N LEU A 130 -0.13 17.09 13.25
CA LEU A 130 0.96 17.08 14.24
C LEU A 130 0.52 16.34 15.51
N THR A 131 1.23 15.26 15.84
CA THR A 131 1.04 14.53 17.10
C THR A 131 1.55 15.36 18.29
N THR A 132 0.64 15.91 19.09
CA THR A 132 0.98 16.72 20.27
C THR A 132 1.31 15.86 21.49
N GLN A 133 2.55 15.38 21.56
CA GLN A 133 3.09 14.81 22.80
C GLN A 133 3.28 15.93 23.84
N ALA A 134 2.58 15.83 24.98
CA ALA A 134 2.47 16.92 25.94
C ALA A 134 3.69 17.07 26.87
N ALA A 135 4.03 18.33 27.19
CA ALA A 135 5.03 18.74 28.19
C ALA A 135 4.49 19.99 28.95
N PRO A 136 5.00 20.30 30.16
CA PRO A 136 4.13 20.30 31.35
C PRO A 136 3.47 21.63 31.70
N ALA A 137 2.25 21.55 32.23
CA ALA A 137 1.56 22.70 32.82
C ALA A 137 2.14 23.07 34.20
N VAL A 138 2.68 24.29 34.32
CA VAL A 138 3.08 24.87 35.61
C VAL A 138 1.85 25.39 36.37
N THR A 139 1.89 25.32 37.69
CA THR A 139 0.78 25.62 38.59
C THR A 139 0.34 27.10 38.61
N LYS A 140 -0.98 27.31 38.70
CA LYS A 140 -1.61 28.34 39.56
C LYS A 140 -3.09 28.02 39.83
N SER A 141 -3.72 28.74 40.76
CA SER A 141 -4.86 28.26 41.55
C SER A 141 -6.10 29.15 41.50
N SER A 142 -7.26 28.52 41.37
CA SER A 142 -8.57 28.90 41.96
C SER A 142 -9.49 27.65 41.89
N THR A 143 -10.02 27.09 42.97
CA THR A 143 -11.17 27.55 43.80
C THR A 143 -12.41 27.86 42.92
N VAL A 144 -13.62 27.34 43.18
CA VAL A 144 -14.32 27.08 44.47
C VAL A 144 -15.27 25.86 44.40
N ALA A 145 -15.45 25.19 45.56
CA ALA A 145 -16.54 24.29 46.00
C ALA A 145 -17.00 23.08 45.13
N ALA A 146 -16.90 21.89 45.75
CA ALA A 146 -17.83 20.78 45.56
C ALA A 146 -18.54 20.48 46.90
N SER A 147 -19.83 20.15 46.87
CA SER A 147 -20.62 19.90 48.09
C SER A 147 -20.53 18.45 48.58
N THR A 148 -20.64 18.28 49.89
CA THR A 148 -20.60 17.01 50.62
C THR A 148 -21.77 16.07 50.30
N THR A 149 -21.54 14.75 50.36
CA THR A 149 -22.22 13.85 51.34
C THR A 149 -21.48 12.51 51.47
N LYS A 150 -21.85 11.70 52.49
CA LYS A 150 -21.12 10.49 52.90
C LYS A 150 -21.93 9.19 52.74
N ALA A 151 -21.20 8.15 52.34
CA ALA A 151 -21.24 6.74 52.76
C ALA A 151 -22.45 6.14 53.51
N SER A 152 -22.86 4.94 53.06
CA SER A 152 -23.06 3.72 53.88
C SER A 152 -22.96 2.52 52.91
N THR A 153 -22.00 1.58 52.99
CA THR A 153 -21.74 0.53 54.01
C THR A 153 -22.85 -0.51 54.16
N TYR A 154 -22.62 -1.71 53.60
CA TYR A 154 -23.12 -2.98 54.14
C TYR A 154 -22.01 -4.03 54.09
N THR A 155 -21.61 -4.53 55.26
CA THR A 155 -20.71 -5.69 55.45
C THR A 155 -21.57 -6.97 55.53
N THR A 156 -21.07 -8.17 55.20
CA THR A 156 -20.53 -9.16 56.18
C THR A 156 -20.13 -10.40 55.33
N SER A 157 -18.86 -10.80 55.25
CA SER A 157 -18.18 -11.84 56.08
C SER A 157 -18.75 -13.27 55.88
N THR A 158 -18.00 -14.38 55.79
CA THR A 158 -16.53 -14.63 55.88
C THR A 158 -16.18 -16.02 55.30
N THR A 159 -14.90 -16.24 54.94
CA THR A 159 -13.96 -17.32 55.41
C THR A 159 -12.94 -17.67 54.31
N LYS A 160 -11.71 -18.09 54.59
CA LYS A 160 -10.79 -17.90 55.74
C LYS A 160 -9.35 -18.06 55.21
N ALA A 161 -8.38 -17.34 55.76
CA ALA A 161 -7.00 -17.29 55.24
C ALA A 161 -6.03 -18.33 55.84
N SER A 162 -4.95 -18.62 55.10
CA SER A 162 -3.57 -18.61 55.63
C SER A 162 -2.61 -18.23 54.49
N THR A 163 -1.81 -17.14 54.54
CA THR A 163 -0.46 -17.00 55.14
C THR A 163 0.59 -18.03 54.66
N SER A 164 1.86 -17.67 54.37
CA SER A 164 2.61 -16.46 54.79
C SER A 164 3.81 -16.04 53.90
N THR A 165 4.13 -14.73 53.93
CA THR A 165 5.47 -14.07 53.86
C THR A 165 6.44 -14.39 52.71
N THR A 166 6.79 -13.44 51.84
CA THR A 166 7.67 -12.25 52.03
C THR A 166 9.17 -12.53 51.88
N SER A 167 9.80 -12.00 50.82
CA SER A 167 10.95 -11.09 50.93
C SER A 167 11.29 -10.44 49.57
N THR A 168 11.82 -9.23 49.62
CA THR A 168 12.20 -8.41 48.44
C THR A 168 13.72 -8.29 48.35
N THR A 169 14.30 -8.38 47.15
CA THR A 169 15.59 -7.73 46.87
C THR A 169 15.76 -7.24 45.44
N LYS A 170 16.33 -6.04 45.37
CA LYS A 170 16.82 -5.23 44.23
C LYS A 170 17.44 -5.99 43.05
N ALA A 171 17.34 -5.35 41.87
CA ALA A 171 18.07 -5.71 40.66
C ALA A 171 19.58 -5.40 40.74
N SER A 172 20.35 -6.02 39.83
CA SER A 172 21.74 -5.63 39.48
C SER A 172 21.94 -5.70 37.97
N THR A 173 22.76 -4.81 37.44
CA THR A 173 23.24 -4.79 36.05
C THR A 173 24.30 -5.85 35.79
N PHE A 174 24.47 -6.26 34.53
CA PHE A 174 25.65 -6.99 34.04
C PHE A 174 26.12 -6.48 32.67
N THR A 175 27.42 -6.65 32.42
CA THR A 175 28.19 -6.01 31.33
C THR A 175 28.70 -7.02 30.29
N THR A 176 29.07 -6.49 29.13
CA THR A 176 29.68 -7.22 28.00
C THR A 176 31.09 -7.74 28.30
N SER A 177 31.44 -8.92 27.78
CA SER A 177 32.85 -9.31 27.55
C SER A 177 32.98 -10.44 26.51
N THR A 178 34.15 -10.55 25.88
CA THR A 178 34.51 -11.52 24.83
C THR A 178 35.72 -12.36 25.23
N THR A 179 35.80 -13.61 24.76
CA THR A 179 37.04 -14.43 24.79
C THR A 179 37.22 -15.24 23.50
N LYS A 180 38.38 -15.87 23.33
CA LYS A 180 39.02 -16.20 22.05
C LYS A 180 39.44 -17.67 21.95
N ALA A 181 39.48 -18.21 20.71
CA ALA A 181 39.78 -19.61 20.42
C ALA A 181 41.26 -20.02 20.56
N SER A 182 41.51 -21.33 20.59
CA SER A 182 42.80 -21.97 20.29
C SER A 182 42.61 -23.40 19.75
N THR A 183 43.67 -24.01 19.20
CA THR A 183 43.61 -25.13 18.23
C THR A 183 44.58 -26.27 18.55
N VAL A 184 44.24 -27.51 18.17
CA VAL A 184 45.19 -28.54 17.67
C VAL A 184 44.53 -29.26 16.50
N ALA A 185 45.31 -29.68 15.49
CA ALA A 185 44.82 -30.26 14.23
C ALA A 185 45.28 -31.72 14.02
N ALA A 186 44.60 -32.42 13.11
CA ALA A 186 45.07 -33.65 12.50
C ALA A 186 45.31 -33.42 11.00
N SER A 187 46.39 -33.97 10.45
CA SER A 187 46.83 -33.68 9.08
C SER A 187 46.15 -34.59 8.05
N THR A 188 45.18 -34.06 7.32
CA THR A 188 44.83 -34.54 5.97
C THR A 188 45.47 -33.61 4.94
N THR A 189 45.85 -34.16 3.79
CA THR A 189 46.39 -33.36 2.68
C THR A 189 45.26 -32.54 2.07
N SER A 190 45.08 -31.29 2.52
CA SER A 190 43.97 -30.45 2.07
C SER A 190 43.97 -30.30 0.55
N ALA A 191 42.85 -30.65 -0.08
CA ALA A 191 42.66 -30.57 -1.53
C ALA A 191 42.57 -29.11 -2.05
N TYR A 192 42.64 -28.14 -1.14
CA TYR A 192 42.71 -26.71 -1.37
C TYR A 192 43.62 -26.05 -0.33
N GLN A 193 44.29 -24.95 -0.71
CA GLN A 193 45.21 -24.23 0.17
C GLN A 193 44.71 -22.81 0.41
N TYR A 194 44.71 -22.35 1.67
CA TYR A 194 44.41 -20.95 1.99
C TYR A 194 45.51 -20.02 1.48
N VAL A 195 45.11 -18.93 0.83
CA VAL A 195 45.99 -17.96 0.16
C VAL A 195 46.10 -16.66 0.97
N GLY A 196 45.00 -16.20 1.56
CA GLY A 196 44.96 -14.99 2.37
C GLY A 196 43.59 -14.30 2.36
N CYS A 197 43.49 -13.23 3.14
CA CYS A 197 42.33 -12.35 3.19
C CYS A 197 42.44 -11.22 2.16
N TYR A 198 41.39 -11.02 1.36
CA TYR A 198 41.35 -10.00 0.30
C TYR A 198 40.10 -9.13 0.41
N VAL A 199 40.23 -7.86 -0.02
CA VAL A 199 39.11 -6.92 -0.06
C VAL A 199 38.16 -7.30 -1.18
N ASP A 200 36.86 -7.15 -0.96
CA ASP A 200 35.83 -7.29 -1.99
C ASP A 200 35.00 -5.99 -2.12
N SER A 201 34.22 -5.86 -3.21
CA SER A 201 33.29 -4.74 -3.40
C SER A 201 32.04 -5.16 -4.17
N GLY A 202 31.12 -4.23 -4.45
CA GLY A 202 29.89 -4.49 -5.20
C GLY A 202 30.12 -5.14 -6.58
N THR A 203 31.26 -4.89 -7.25
CA THR A 203 31.57 -5.47 -8.58
C THR A 203 32.22 -6.87 -8.51
N ARG A 204 32.49 -7.38 -7.29
CA ARG A 204 33.02 -8.71 -6.95
C ARG A 204 34.41 -9.08 -7.51
N ASP A 205 35.35 -9.34 -6.60
CA ASP A 205 36.72 -9.77 -6.91
C ASP A 205 36.78 -11.16 -7.58
N LEU A 206 35.86 -12.07 -7.21
CA LEU A 206 35.63 -13.34 -7.88
C LEU A 206 34.24 -13.29 -8.53
N SER A 207 34.21 -13.26 -9.85
CA SER A 207 33.01 -12.92 -10.63
C SER A 207 31.96 -14.03 -10.74
N VAL A 208 32.25 -15.27 -10.33
CA VAL A 208 31.30 -16.39 -10.40
C VAL A 208 30.78 -16.74 -9.01
N SER A 209 29.65 -16.18 -8.60
CA SER A 209 28.92 -16.63 -7.41
C SER A 209 28.30 -18.01 -7.67
N GLN A 210 28.56 -18.99 -6.80
CA GLN A 210 27.95 -20.33 -6.88
C GLN A 210 26.85 -20.56 -5.84
N SER A 211 26.97 -19.93 -4.66
CA SER A 211 26.03 -20.13 -3.56
C SER A 211 26.15 -19.03 -2.51
N THR A 212 25.04 -18.70 -1.86
CA THR A 212 24.98 -17.81 -0.69
C THR A 212 24.81 -18.56 0.64
N SER A 213 24.80 -19.90 0.59
CA SER A 213 24.40 -20.80 1.68
C SER A 213 25.31 -22.02 1.84
N VAL A 214 26.61 -21.93 1.51
CA VAL A 214 27.57 -22.98 1.89
C VAL A 214 27.73 -23.03 3.41
N SER A 215 27.91 -24.23 3.95
CA SER A 215 28.10 -24.48 5.37
C SER A 215 29.57 -24.61 5.78
N SER A 216 30.47 -24.75 4.81
CA SER A 216 31.89 -25.03 5.02
C SER A 216 32.76 -24.54 3.84
N VAL A 217 34.08 -24.42 4.07
CA VAL A 217 35.06 -24.15 3.01
C VAL A 217 35.12 -25.33 2.04
N SER A 218 35.03 -26.56 2.57
CA SER A 218 35.01 -27.81 1.79
C SER A 218 33.82 -27.92 0.83
N GLN A 219 32.65 -27.37 1.20
CA GLN A 219 31.48 -27.31 0.32
C GLN A 219 31.68 -26.29 -0.80
N CYS A 220 32.29 -25.13 -0.51
CA CYS A 220 32.61 -24.15 -1.56
C CYS A 220 33.68 -24.67 -2.54
N TYR A 221 34.74 -25.31 -2.03
CA TYR A 221 35.73 -26.01 -2.86
C TYR A 221 35.08 -26.99 -3.85
N SER A 222 34.10 -27.77 -3.37
CA SER A 222 33.37 -28.75 -4.18
C SER A 222 32.54 -28.11 -5.31
N LEU A 223 31.99 -26.91 -5.08
CA LEU A 223 31.27 -26.13 -6.10
C LEU A 223 32.21 -25.43 -7.08
N CYS A 224 33.46 -25.15 -6.68
CA CYS A 224 34.46 -24.44 -7.50
C CYS A 224 35.45 -25.36 -8.25
N GLN A 225 35.16 -26.65 -8.34
CA GLN A 225 35.96 -27.58 -9.15
C GLN A 225 36.01 -27.11 -10.62
N GLY A 226 37.24 -26.93 -11.14
CA GLY A 226 37.48 -26.39 -12.48
C GLY A 226 37.88 -24.90 -12.53
N TYR A 227 37.74 -24.15 -11.44
CA TYR A 227 38.33 -22.82 -11.29
C TYR A 227 39.68 -22.91 -10.57
N LYS A 228 40.60 -21.95 -10.77
CA LYS A 228 41.90 -21.93 -10.07
C LYS A 228 41.79 -21.53 -8.59
N TYR A 229 40.81 -20.70 -8.26
CA TYR A 229 40.60 -20.13 -6.94
C TYR A 229 39.12 -20.10 -6.56
N PHE A 230 38.88 -20.04 -5.26
CA PHE A 230 37.57 -19.75 -4.70
C PHE A 230 37.70 -18.85 -3.46
N ALA A 231 36.60 -18.18 -3.14
CA ALA A 231 36.45 -17.31 -1.99
C ALA A 231 35.28 -17.80 -1.14
N VAL A 232 35.48 -17.80 0.17
CA VAL A 232 34.37 -17.80 1.14
C VAL A 232 34.25 -16.40 1.73
N GLN A 233 33.02 -15.87 1.75
CA GLN A 233 32.68 -14.55 2.29
C GLN A 233 31.50 -14.65 3.26
N TYR A 234 31.49 -13.80 4.29
CA TYR A 234 30.36 -13.63 5.21
C TYR A 234 29.76 -14.94 5.75
N SER A 235 30.62 -15.85 6.22
CA SER A 235 30.30 -17.20 6.72
C SER A 235 29.73 -18.21 5.71
N THR A 236 28.96 -17.79 4.71
CA THR A 236 28.13 -18.71 3.89
C THR A 236 28.17 -18.46 2.38
N GLN A 237 28.82 -17.40 1.90
CA GLN A 237 28.84 -17.06 0.48
C GLN A 237 30.07 -17.68 -0.20
N CYS A 238 29.86 -18.23 -1.39
CA CYS A 238 30.86 -18.99 -2.15
C CYS A 238 30.99 -18.43 -3.58
N PHE A 239 32.21 -18.03 -3.94
CA PHE A 239 32.54 -17.49 -5.26
C PHE A 239 33.74 -18.24 -5.86
N CYS A 240 33.76 -18.45 -7.16
CA CYS A 240 34.89 -19.02 -7.89
C CYS A 240 35.52 -18.01 -8.84
N GLY A 241 36.79 -18.21 -9.17
CA GLY A 241 37.52 -17.33 -10.08
C GLY A 241 38.81 -17.96 -10.58
N ASN A 242 39.28 -17.46 -11.73
CA ASN A 242 40.61 -17.79 -12.25
C ASN A 242 41.67 -16.71 -11.92
N THR A 243 41.22 -15.64 -11.25
CA THR A 243 41.95 -14.48 -10.76
C THR A 243 41.29 -14.01 -9.45
N TYR A 244 42.02 -13.24 -8.64
CA TYR A 244 41.58 -12.63 -7.38
C TYR A 244 42.54 -11.48 -7.02
N GLY A 245 42.19 -10.67 -6.01
CA GLY A 245 43.04 -9.61 -5.47
C GLY A 245 42.90 -8.24 -6.15
N THR A 246 41.84 -8.03 -6.94
CA THR A 246 41.50 -6.79 -7.67
C THR A 246 41.47 -5.55 -6.75
N TYR A 247 41.05 -5.72 -5.50
CA TYR A 247 40.97 -4.65 -4.49
C TYR A 247 42.08 -4.73 -3.43
N GLY A 248 43.07 -5.62 -3.62
CA GLY A 248 44.22 -5.79 -2.73
C GLY A 248 43.99 -6.72 -1.53
N ILE A 249 45.10 -6.96 -0.82
CA ILE A 249 45.14 -7.76 0.42
C ILE A 249 44.47 -6.97 1.55
N ALA A 250 43.60 -7.64 2.32
CA ALA A 250 43.05 -7.15 3.57
C ALA A 250 43.86 -7.68 4.76
N ALA A 251 43.69 -7.09 5.94
CA ALA A 251 44.23 -7.68 7.15
C ALA A 251 43.55 -9.04 7.42
N GLU A 252 44.31 -10.06 7.84
CA GLU A 252 43.76 -11.37 8.21
C GLU A 252 42.71 -11.29 9.34
N THR A 253 42.74 -10.22 10.14
CA THR A 253 41.75 -9.88 11.16
C THR A 253 40.39 -9.47 10.59
N ASP A 254 40.28 -9.18 9.30
CA ASP A 254 39.03 -8.80 8.63
C ASP A 254 38.27 -10.04 8.10
N CYS A 255 38.99 -11.13 7.81
CA CYS A 255 38.41 -12.44 7.45
C CYS A 255 38.15 -13.30 8.70
N ASN A 256 37.51 -12.70 9.70
CA ASN A 256 37.36 -13.24 11.05
C ASN A 256 36.11 -14.10 11.28
N MET A 257 35.24 -14.23 10.28
CA MET A 257 34.00 -15.01 10.42
C MET A 257 34.29 -16.51 10.27
N ASN A 258 33.62 -17.32 11.09
CA ASN A 258 33.63 -18.78 10.93
C ASN A 258 32.48 -19.20 10.01
N CYS A 259 32.64 -20.32 9.31
CA CYS A 259 31.55 -21.00 8.61
C CYS A 259 30.50 -21.51 9.60
N THR A 260 29.28 -21.77 9.13
CA THR A 260 28.20 -22.26 10.00
C THR A 260 28.44 -23.67 10.56
N ASN A 261 29.33 -24.47 9.95
CA ASN A 261 29.82 -25.72 10.54
C ASN A 261 30.95 -25.55 11.58
N GLY A 262 31.45 -24.33 11.81
CA GLY A 262 32.55 -24.04 12.74
C GLY A 262 33.95 -24.00 12.13
N GLU A 263 34.14 -24.24 10.82
CA GLU A 263 35.42 -23.99 10.14
C GLU A 263 35.80 -22.50 10.25
N THR A 264 37.10 -22.21 10.41
CA THR A 264 37.61 -20.83 10.57
C THR A 264 38.08 -20.24 9.23
N ARG A 265 38.04 -18.91 9.11
CA ARG A 265 38.35 -18.14 7.88
C ARG A 265 37.33 -18.34 6.75
N CYS A 266 36.07 -18.03 7.03
CA CYS A 266 35.00 -17.98 6.04
C CYS A 266 34.66 -16.51 5.67
N GLY A 267 35.73 -15.73 5.46
CA GLY A 267 35.70 -14.33 5.07
C GLY A 267 35.15 -13.38 6.14
N GLY A 268 34.54 -12.31 5.66
CA GLY A 268 33.92 -11.25 6.46
C GLY A 268 32.97 -10.40 5.60
N SER A 269 32.49 -9.27 6.12
CA SER A 269 31.70 -8.32 5.31
C SER A 269 32.57 -7.67 4.24
N TYR A 270 32.30 -7.96 2.97
CA TYR A 270 33.15 -7.59 1.82
C TYR A 270 34.63 -7.96 2.02
N ARG A 271 34.85 -9.19 2.51
CA ARG A 271 36.18 -9.78 2.76
C ARG A 271 36.19 -11.24 2.33
N ASN A 272 37.03 -11.54 1.36
CA ASN A 272 37.19 -12.86 0.78
C ASN A 272 38.33 -13.61 1.47
N SER A 273 38.01 -14.74 2.11
CA SER A 273 39.02 -15.75 2.41
C SER A 273 39.30 -16.53 1.14
N ILE A 274 40.44 -16.26 0.49
CA ILE A 274 40.83 -16.88 -0.78
C ILE A 274 41.52 -18.22 -0.54
N TYR A 275 41.15 -19.19 -1.37
CA TYR A 275 41.74 -20.51 -1.43
C TYR A 275 42.09 -20.88 -2.87
N SER A 276 43.19 -21.59 -3.10
CA SER A 276 43.52 -22.21 -4.38
C SER A 276 42.95 -23.63 -4.43
N THR A 277 42.50 -24.07 -5.61
CA THR A 277 41.92 -25.41 -5.82
C THR A 277 42.93 -26.47 -6.24
N GLY A 278 44.15 -26.05 -6.58
CA GLY A 278 45.15 -26.87 -7.27
C GLY A 278 44.88 -27.12 -8.77
N ALA A 279 43.76 -26.64 -9.32
CA ALA A 279 43.36 -26.92 -10.69
C ALA A 279 44.04 -26.02 -11.74
N ASN A 280 44.20 -26.53 -12.96
CA ASN A 280 44.70 -25.78 -14.12
C ASN A 280 43.76 -26.07 -15.32
N PRO A 281 42.76 -25.20 -15.61
CA PRO A 281 41.69 -25.51 -16.55
C PRO A 281 42.10 -25.41 -18.03
N THR A 282 41.47 -26.24 -18.87
CA THR A 282 41.69 -26.34 -20.32
C THR A 282 40.45 -25.93 -21.11
N THR A 283 40.61 -25.25 -22.25
CA THR A 283 39.54 -24.61 -23.03
C THR A 283 39.08 -25.40 -24.26
N ALA A 284 37.82 -25.20 -24.66
CA ALA A 284 37.25 -25.58 -25.96
C ALA A 284 36.20 -24.54 -26.40
N ALA A 285 35.87 -24.49 -27.70
CA ALA A 285 35.15 -23.38 -28.36
C ALA A 285 34.05 -23.89 -29.35
N PRO A 286 33.17 -23.03 -29.91
CA PRO A 286 31.88 -23.44 -30.48
C PRO A 286 31.87 -23.71 -32.00
N THR A 287 30.75 -24.24 -32.51
CA THR A 287 30.53 -24.53 -33.95
C THR A 287 29.10 -24.16 -34.38
N THR A 288 28.92 -23.73 -35.64
CA THR A 288 27.64 -23.36 -36.28
C THR A 288 27.50 -24.03 -37.65
N SER A 289 26.27 -24.28 -38.14
CA SER A 289 25.84 -24.07 -39.55
C SER A 289 24.43 -24.61 -39.91
N SER A 290 23.92 -24.09 -41.02
CA SER A 290 22.56 -24.07 -41.57
C SER A 290 21.97 -25.34 -42.24
N THR A 291 20.65 -25.52 -42.06
CA THR A 291 19.60 -25.73 -43.10
C THR A 291 19.73 -26.82 -44.20
N THR A 292 18.76 -27.75 -44.27
CA THR A 292 18.14 -28.23 -45.54
C THR A 292 16.77 -28.91 -45.32
N LYS A 293 16.14 -29.48 -46.38
CA LYS A 293 14.67 -29.64 -46.51
C LYS A 293 14.20 -31.09 -46.71
N ALA A 294 13.23 -31.50 -45.88
CA ALA A 294 12.18 -32.55 -46.02
C ALA A 294 12.38 -33.79 -46.93
N SER A 295 12.05 -34.98 -46.39
CA SER A 295 10.94 -35.79 -46.94
C SER A 295 10.39 -36.81 -45.91
N THR A 296 9.26 -37.42 -46.25
CA THR A 296 8.46 -38.37 -45.45
C THR A 296 9.03 -39.79 -45.36
N SER A 297 8.82 -40.45 -44.21
CA SER A 297 8.29 -41.82 -44.17
C SER A 297 7.53 -42.06 -42.86
N SER A 298 6.62 -43.05 -42.85
CA SER A 298 5.69 -43.30 -41.75
C SER A 298 5.85 -44.71 -41.17
N THR A 299 5.86 -44.82 -39.84
CA THR A 299 5.64 -46.09 -39.14
C THR A 299 4.76 -45.87 -37.92
N THR A 300 3.56 -46.44 -37.94
CA THR A 300 2.59 -46.39 -36.84
C THR A 300 2.82 -47.49 -35.81
N LYS A 301 2.61 -47.20 -34.51
CA LYS A 301 2.09 -48.22 -33.58
C LYS A 301 1.24 -47.62 -32.46
N ALA A 302 0.11 -48.29 -32.19
CA ALA A 302 -0.78 -48.09 -31.04
C ALA A 302 0.01 -48.10 -29.72
N SER A 303 -0.14 -47.16 -28.77
CA SER A 303 -1.33 -46.59 -28.10
C SER A 303 -1.88 -47.48 -26.96
N THR A 304 -1.72 -47.00 -25.73
CA THR A 304 -2.48 -47.42 -24.55
C THR A 304 -3.33 -46.25 -24.08
N SER A 305 -4.63 -46.47 -23.90
CA SER A 305 -5.60 -45.41 -23.58
C SER A 305 -5.62 -45.08 -22.09
N SER A 306 -5.57 -43.79 -21.77
CA SER A 306 -6.17 -43.24 -20.56
C SER A 306 -7.08 -42.07 -20.95
N THR A 307 -8.31 -42.08 -20.44
CA THR A 307 -9.38 -41.20 -20.92
C THR A 307 -9.21 -39.77 -20.39
N GLN A 308 -8.54 -38.91 -21.16
CA GLN A 308 -8.60 -37.47 -20.92
C GLN A 308 -9.93 -36.90 -21.44
N THR A 309 -10.70 -36.28 -20.55
CA THR A 309 -11.78 -35.36 -20.92
C THR A 309 -11.19 -34.26 -21.82
N PRO A 310 -11.86 -33.85 -22.92
CA PRO A 310 -11.32 -32.82 -23.80
C PRO A 310 -11.02 -31.53 -23.03
N ALA A 311 -9.77 -31.09 -23.06
CA ALA A 311 -9.38 -29.82 -22.48
C ALA A 311 -10.12 -28.70 -23.22
N THR A 312 -10.93 -27.92 -22.50
CA THR A 312 -11.66 -26.79 -23.08
C THR A 312 -10.65 -25.76 -23.59
N THR A 313 -10.47 -25.69 -24.91
CA THR A 313 -9.61 -24.67 -25.53
C THR A 313 -10.22 -23.31 -25.27
N GLN A 314 -9.65 -22.58 -24.32
CA GLN A 314 -10.10 -21.24 -23.96
C GLN A 314 -10.03 -20.34 -25.18
N ALA A 315 -11.13 -19.63 -25.46
CA ALA A 315 -11.25 -18.82 -26.66
C ALA A 315 -10.13 -17.76 -26.73
N ALA A 316 -9.62 -17.49 -27.93
CA ALA A 316 -8.56 -16.51 -28.12
C ALA A 316 -8.96 -15.15 -27.54
N GLN A 317 -8.03 -14.49 -26.84
CA GLN A 317 -8.27 -13.24 -26.12
C GLN A 317 -8.35 -12.03 -27.08
N THR A 318 -9.41 -11.99 -27.87
CA THR A 318 -9.75 -10.89 -28.80
C THR A 318 -10.69 -9.86 -28.15
N TRP A 319 -10.72 -9.81 -26.81
CA TRP A 319 -11.77 -9.12 -26.07
C TRP A 319 -11.33 -7.71 -25.64
N ASN A 320 -11.66 -6.74 -26.49
CA ASN A 320 -11.31 -5.32 -26.28
C ASN A 320 -12.34 -4.58 -25.38
N GLY A 321 -13.22 -5.33 -24.71
CA GLY A 321 -14.23 -4.81 -23.80
C GLY A 321 -13.66 -4.26 -22.49
N ARG A 322 -14.54 -3.68 -21.68
CA ARG A 322 -14.23 -3.30 -20.29
C ARG A 322 -14.05 -4.56 -19.44
N VAL A 323 -12.95 -4.69 -18.70
CA VAL A 323 -12.62 -5.92 -17.96
C VAL A 323 -12.68 -5.72 -16.46
N VAL A 324 -13.29 -6.68 -15.75
CA VAL A 324 -13.32 -6.72 -14.28
C VAL A 324 -12.23 -7.66 -13.79
N MET A 325 -11.33 -7.11 -13.00
CA MET A 325 -10.21 -7.80 -12.37
C MET A 325 -10.37 -7.76 -10.85
N SER A 326 -9.63 -8.58 -10.12
CA SER A 326 -9.50 -8.46 -8.66
C SER A 326 -8.11 -8.85 -8.19
N HIS A 327 -7.60 -8.09 -7.22
CA HIS A 327 -6.29 -8.33 -6.65
C HIS A 327 -6.30 -9.60 -5.80
N TYR A 328 -5.42 -10.55 -6.09
CA TYR A 328 -5.33 -11.82 -5.38
C TYR A 328 -3.99 -11.92 -4.67
N MET A 329 -4.01 -11.91 -3.34
CA MET A 329 -2.83 -12.06 -2.50
C MET A 329 -2.39 -13.53 -2.46
N MET A 330 -1.33 -13.87 -3.20
CA MET A 330 -0.83 -15.26 -3.28
C MET A 330 -0.18 -15.71 -1.96
N GLY A 331 0.26 -14.80 -1.09
CA GLY A 331 0.83 -15.12 0.23
C GLY A 331 -0.08 -16.03 1.07
N TYR A 332 -1.39 -15.81 1.05
CA TYR A 332 -2.35 -16.67 1.75
C TYR A 332 -2.45 -18.08 1.15
N ALA A 333 -1.93 -18.36 -0.06
CA ALA A 333 -1.96 -19.71 -0.62
C ALA A 333 -0.85 -20.63 -0.08
N ALA A 334 0.12 -20.13 0.70
CA ALA A 334 1.35 -20.85 1.07
C ALA A 334 1.12 -22.26 1.65
N ASP A 335 0.38 -22.37 2.76
CA ASP A 335 0.33 -23.60 3.58
C ASP A 335 -0.70 -24.66 3.14
N ASN A 336 -1.57 -24.37 2.17
CA ASN A 336 -2.71 -25.24 1.87
C ASN A 336 -2.30 -26.48 1.06
N THR A 337 -2.20 -27.65 1.71
CA THR A 337 -1.79 -28.92 1.09
C THR A 337 -2.82 -29.53 0.10
N ALA A 338 -3.91 -28.81 -0.21
CA ALA A 338 -4.91 -29.17 -1.22
C ALA A 338 -5.11 -28.07 -2.31
N ASP A 339 -4.06 -27.28 -2.58
CA ASP A 339 -4.02 -26.10 -3.47
C ASP A 339 -4.99 -26.09 -4.66
N GLN A 340 -4.92 -27.08 -5.56
CA GLN A 340 -5.68 -27.04 -6.82
C GLN A 340 -7.20 -26.97 -6.57
N THR A 341 -7.70 -27.67 -5.55
CA THR A 341 -9.13 -27.62 -5.17
C THR A 341 -9.51 -26.25 -4.61
N TYR A 342 -8.61 -25.63 -3.83
CA TYR A 342 -8.80 -24.28 -3.31
C TYR A 342 -8.83 -23.25 -4.44
N PHE A 343 -7.83 -23.24 -5.33
CA PHE A 343 -7.82 -22.32 -6.50
C PHE A 343 -9.02 -22.56 -7.42
N ASN A 344 -9.41 -23.82 -7.68
CA ASN A 344 -10.63 -24.13 -8.45
C ASN A 344 -11.87 -23.49 -7.81
N ARG A 345 -11.99 -23.55 -6.47
CA ARG A 345 -13.10 -22.90 -5.74
C ARG A 345 -13.04 -21.38 -5.84
N GLN A 346 -11.87 -20.76 -5.63
CA GLN A 346 -11.71 -19.30 -5.73
C GLN A 346 -12.06 -18.77 -7.12
N CYS A 347 -11.53 -19.38 -8.19
CA CYS A 347 -11.85 -18.99 -9.57
C CYS A 347 -13.34 -19.22 -9.91
N THR A 348 -13.94 -20.31 -9.41
CA THR A 348 -15.39 -20.56 -9.63
C THR A 348 -16.25 -19.48 -8.97
N LEU A 349 -15.93 -19.07 -7.75
CA LEU A 349 -16.64 -18.01 -7.03
C LEU A 349 -16.45 -16.64 -7.69
N ALA A 350 -15.21 -16.28 -8.03
CA ALA A 350 -14.91 -15.01 -8.68
C ALA A 350 -15.61 -14.88 -10.06
N LYS A 351 -15.65 -15.97 -10.86
CA LYS A 351 -16.39 -15.97 -12.13
C LYS A 351 -17.90 -15.80 -11.93
N ALA A 352 -18.47 -16.40 -10.88
CA ALA A 352 -19.90 -16.31 -10.59
C ALA A 352 -20.37 -14.87 -10.28
N VAL A 353 -19.49 -14.01 -9.76
CA VAL A 353 -19.73 -12.56 -9.56
C VAL A 353 -19.15 -11.69 -10.68
N GLY A 354 -18.79 -12.29 -11.81
CA GLY A 354 -18.40 -11.57 -13.03
C GLY A 354 -16.98 -11.01 -13.04
N ILE A 355 -16.08 -11.45 -12.14
CA ILE A 355 -14.64 -11.17 -12.27
C ILE A 355 -14.09 -12.07 -13.38
N ASP A 356 -13.29 -11.50 -14.28
CA ASP A 356 -12.71 -12.22 -15.42
C ASP A 356 -11.22 -12.54 -15.24
N VAL A 357 -10.51 -11.77 -14.40
CA VAL A 357 -9.06 -11.91 -14.19
C VAL A 357 -8.72 -11.82 -12.69
N PHE A 358 -7.91 -12.75 -12.19
CA PHE A 358 -7.14 -12.50 -10.94
C PHE A 358 -5.80 -11.85 -11.25
N ILE A 359 -5.52 -10.73 -10.61
CA ILE A 359 -4.22 -10.06 -10.62
C ILE A 359 -3.46 -10.56 -9.39
N ALA A 360 -2.62 -11.58 -9.62
CA ALA A 360 -1.92 -12.31 -8.58
C ALA A 360 -0.73 -11.52 -8.05
N ASN A 361 -0.87 -10.95 -6.85
CA ASN A 361 0.24 -10.43 -6.07
C ASN A 361 1.18 -11.59 -5.70
N ILE A 362 2.44 -11.49 -6.15
CA ILE A 362 3.45 -12.51 -5.92
C ILE A 362 4.75 -11.92 -5.36
N GLY A 363 5.34 -12.65 -4.40
CA GLY A 363 6.71 -12.46 -3.93
C GLY A 363 7.71 -13.34 -4.71
N VAL A 364 8.88 -13.59 -4.12
CA VAL A 364 9.94 -14.43 -4.72
C VAL A 364 10.03 -15.83 -4.10
N ASP A 365 9.02 -16.20 -3.31
CA ASP A 365 8.98 -17.41 -2.50
C ASP A 365 9.09 -18.70 -3.31
N SER A 366 9.70 -19.72 -2.72
CA SER A 366 9.98 -21.01 -3.39
C SER A 366 8.73 -21.77 -3.85
N TRP A 367 7.56 -21.46 -3.28
CA TRP A 367 6.27 -22.00 -3.69
C TRP A 367 5.55 -21.17 -4.76
N THR A 368 5.91 -19.90 -4.99
CA THR A 368 5.19 -18.95 -5.86
C THR A 368 4.94 -19.51 -7.26
N THR A 369 5.98 -20.05 -7.88
CA THR A 369 5.94 -20.71 -9.20
C THR A 369 4.89 -21.83 -9.24
N THR A 370 4.86 -22.69 -8.22
CA THR A 370 3.93 -23.82 -8.14
C THR A 370 2.48 -23.34 -7.95
N LYS A 371 2.25 -22.40 -7.02
CA LYS A 371 0.90 -21.84 -6.77
C LYS A 371 0.35 -21.11 -8.00
N MET A 372 1.17 -20.38 -8.75
CA MET A 372 0.75 -19.74 -10.01
C MET A 372 0.34 -20.79 -11.06
N GLY A 373 1.08 -21.90 -11.17
CA GLY A 373 0.70 -23.03 -12.01
C GLY A 373 -0.70 -23.56 -11.68
N TYR A 374 -1.02 -23.72 -10.40
CA TYR A 374 -2.35 -24.16 -9.95
C TYR A 374 -3.44 -23.11 -10.21
N MET A 375 -3.17 -21.82 -9.97
CA MET A 375 -4.10 -20.72 -10.27
C MET A 375 -4.42 -20.66 -11.76
N LEU A 376 -3.43 -20.83 -12.65
CA LEU A 376 -3.63 -20.81 -14.10
C LEU A 376 -4.45 -22.01 -14.59
N GLN A 377 -4.26 -23.20 -14.00
CA GLN A 377 -5.09 -24.38 -14.27
C GLN A 377 -6.54 -24.19 -13.77
N ALA A 378 -6.72 -23.58 -12.61
CA ALA A 378 -8.02 -23.25 -12.05
C ALA A 378 -8.76 -22.19 -12.87
N ALA A 379 -8.05 -21.14 -13.29
CA ALA A 379 -8.58 -20.08 -14.14
C ALA A 379 -9.05 -20.65 -15.49
N GLN A 380 -8.24 -21.49 -16.15
CA GLN A 380 -8.65 -22.18 -17.37
C GLN A 380 -9.92 -23.01 -17.17
N SER A 381 -9.98 -23.77 -16.07
CA SER A 381 -11.12 -24.64 -15.74
C SER A 381 -12.41 -23.86 -15.45
N ALA A 382 -12.30 -22.66 -14.89
CA ALA A 382 -13.42 -21.78 -14.55
C ALA A 382 -13.82 -20.78 -15.67
N GLY A 383 -13.08 -20.71 -16.78
CA GLY A 383 -13.28 -19.67 -17.80
C GLY A 383 -12.87 -18.26 -17.34
N MET A 384 -11.92 -18.19 -16.42
CA MET A 384 -11.20 -16.98 -15.98
C MET A 384 -9.80 -16.93 -16.58
N TYR A 385 -9.10 -15.82 -16.34
CA TYR A 385 -7.67 -15.68 -16.57
C TYR A 385 -6.94 -15.30 -15.26
N ALA A 386 -5.62 -15.39 -15.26
CA ALA A 386 -4.77 -14.80 -14.23
C ALA A 386 -3.58 -14.06 -14.85
N ALA A 387 -3.09 -13.01 -14.21
CA ALA A 387 -1.87 -12.29 -14.59
C ALA A 387 -1.11 -11.84 -13.33
N PHE A 388 0.15 -11.46 -13.47
CA PHE A 388 0.97 -11.03 -12.35
C PHE A 388 0.68 -9.59 -11.92
N SER A 389 0.65 -9.39 -10.60
CA SER A 389 1.18 -8.18 -9.96
C SER A 389 2.47 -8.57 -9.24
N PHE A 390 3.62 -8.11 -9.73
CA PHE A 390 4.87 -8.30 -8.99
C PHE A 390 4.90 -7.34 -7.80
N ASP A 391 5.07 -7.85 -6.57
CA ASP A 391 5.28 -6.99 -5.40
C ASP A 391 6.72 -6.50 -5.36
N MET A 392 6.93 -5.31 -5.90
CA MET A 392 8.25 -4.68 -6.02
C MET A 392 8.77 -4.13 -4.69
N THR A 393 8.05 -4.31 -3.58
CA THR A 393 8.58 -4.07 -2.23
C THR A 393 9.36 -5.27 -1.68
N ILE A 394 9.16 -6.46 -2.25
CA ILE A 394 9.82 -7.70 -1.83
C ILE A 394 11.26 -7.76 -2.37
N GLY A 395 12.22 -7.97 -1.46
CA GLY A 395 13.63 -8.15 -1.79
C GLY A 395 13.84 -9.38 -2.67
N GLY A 396 14.34 -9.18 -3.89
CA GLY A 396 14.56 -10.23 -4.89
C GLY A 396 13.85 -10.02 -6.21
N MET A 397 12.94 -9.04 -6.33
CA MET A 397 12.28 -8.67 -7.59
C MET A 397 13.22 -8.03 -8.60
N THR A 398 14.07 -8.85 -9.24
CA THR A 398 14.99 -8.44 -10.30
C THR A 398 14.36 -8.55 -11.68
N GLN A 399 14.93 -7.82 -12.65
CA GLN A 399 14.59 -7.95 -14.07
C GLN A 399 14.60 -9.42 -14.54
N ASP A 400 15.56 -10.21 -14.06
CA ASP A 400 15.72 -11.62 -14.42
C ASP A 400 14.65 -12.52 -13.79
N TYR A 401 14.25 -12.26 -12.54
CA TYR A 401 13.14 -12.98 -11.90
C TYR A 401 11.81 -12.71 -12.61
N LEU A 402 11.52 -11.44 -12.90
CA LEU A 402 10.34 -11.07 -13.68
C LEU A 402 10.37 -11.73 -15.07
N THR A 403 11.53 -11.75 -15.74
CA THR A 403 11.71 -12.40 -17.05
C THR A 403 11.52 -13.92 -16.99
N SER A 404 12.01 -14.61 -15.95
CA SER A 404 11.82 -16.07 -15.81
C SER A 404 10.36 -16.44 -15.59
N MET A 405 9.63 -15.68 -14.76
CA MET A 405 8.20 -15.85 -14.55
C MET A 405 7.39 -15.57 -15.84
N MET A 406 7.76 -14.56 -16.63
CA MET A 406 7.11 -14.32 -17.93
C MET A 406 7.40 -15.44 -18.95
N ASN A 407 8.63 -15.94 -19.02
CA ASN A 407 8.99 -17.06 -19.88
C ASN A 407 8.23 -18.35 -19.52
N GLN A 408 8.03 -18.61 -18.23
CA GLN A 408 7.35 -19.81 -17.76
C GLN A 408 5.82 -19.75 -17.92
N PHE A 409 5.20 -18.59 -17.67
CA PHE A 409 3.73 -18.49 -17.55
C PHE A 409 3.04 -17.59 -18.57
N GLY A 410 3.72 -16.58 -19.13
CA GLY A 410 3.11 -15.59 -20.04
C GLY A 410 2.55 -16.18 -21.35
N SER A 411 2.99 -17.39 -21.72
CA SER A 411 2.47 -18.14 -22.87
C SER A 411 1.16 -18.90 -22.58
N HIS A 412 0.89 -19.27 -21.33
CA HIS A 412 -0.22 -20.14 -20.92
C HIS A 412 -1.58 -19.66 -21.45
N PRO A 413 -2.51 -20.55 -21.87
CA PRO A 413 -3.81 -20.14 -22.42
C PRO A 413 -4.63 -19.27 -21.46
N ALA A 414 -4.64 -19.62 -20.17
CA ALA A 414 -5.31 -18.83 -19.13
C ALA A 414 -4.48 -17.66 -18.57
N TYR A 415 -3.27 -17.39 -19.08
CA TYR A 415 -2.58 -16.15 -18.70
C TYR A 415 -3.28 -14.98 -19.38
N TYR A 416 -3.64 -13.92 -18.65
CA TYR A 416 -4.40 -12.81 -19.23
C TYR A 416 -3.55 -12.01 -20.23
N LYS A 417 -4.08 -11.82 -21.45
CA LYS A 417 -3.43 -11.05 -22.51
C LYS A 417 -4.39 -9.96 -23.02
N TYR A 418 -3.85 -8.76 -23.23
CA TYR A 418 -4.56 -7.63 -23.84
C TYR A 418 -3.87 -7.24 -25.15
N ASN A 419 -4.64 -7.07 -26.23
CA ASN A 419 -4.11 -6.91 -27.59
C ASN A 419 -3.05 -7.97 -27.96
N GLY A 420 -3.24 -9.22 -27.51
CA GLY A 420 -2.33 -10.35 -27.75
C GLY A 420 -1.05 -10.37 -26.89
N LYS A 421 -0.78 -9.34 -26.09
CA LYS A 421 0.39 -9.26 -25.20
C LYS A 421 0.06 -9.71 -23.77
N PRO A 422 0.93 -10.46 -23.08
CA PRO A 422 0.74 -10.78 -21.65
C PRO A 422 0.56 -9.52 -20.82
N PHE A 423 -0.51 -9.45 -20.02
CA PHE A 423 -0.78 -8.35 -19.10
C PHE A 423 0.08 -8.48 -17.84
N VAL A 424 0.67 -7.38 -17.38
CA VAL A 424 1.47 -7.33 -16.15
C VAL A 424 1.16 -6.05 -15.38
N SER A 425 0.85 -6.22 -14.09
CA SER A 425 0.74 -5.16 -13.08
C SER A 425 1.94 -5.22 -12.12
N THR A 426 2.03 -4.25 -11.21
CA THR A 426 2.94 -4.27 -10.06
C THR A 426 2.26 -3.64 -8.85
N PHE A 427 2.69 -4.05 -7.66
CA PHE A 427 2.54 -3.28 -6.44
C PHE A 427 3.89 -2.60 -6.17
N ALA A 428 3.90 -1.27 -6.11
CA ALA A 428 5.09 -0.41 -6.06
C ALA A 428 6.02 -0.54 -7.29
N GLY A 429 7.24 0.00 -7.18
CA GLY A 429 8.33 -0.20 -8.16
C GLY A 429 8.58 0.93 -9.18
N GLY A 430 8.21 2.17 -8.88
CA GLY A 430 8.30 3.28 -9.85
C GLY A 430 9.70 3.64 -10.35
N ASP A 431 10.74 3.42 -9.53
CA ASP A 431 12.09 3.95 -9.78
C ASP A 431 13.01 3.02 -10.61
N GLN A 432 12.48 1.93 -11.19
CA GLN A 432 13.32 0.96 -11.91
C GLN A 432 13.70 1.46 -13.31
N THR A 433 14.99 1.70 -13.52
CA THR A 433 15.56 2.19 -14.80
C THR A 433 15.41 1.22 -15.97
N TRP A 434 15.17 -0.07 -15.69
CA TRP A 434 15.11 -1.16 -16.66
C TRP A 434 13.69 -1.50 -17.17
N TRP A 435 12.63 -0.85 -16.70
CA TRP A 435 11.25 -1.16 -17.15
C TRP A 435 11.08 -1.09 -18.67
N SER A 436 11.73 -0.12 -19.33
CA SER A 436 11.65 0.08 -20.78
C SER A 436 12.26 -1.08 -21.58
N SER A 437 13.48 -1.50 -21.23
CA SER A 437 14.17 -2.62 -21.88
C SER A 437 13.50 -3.96 -21.55
N TRP A 438 13.09 -4.17 -20.29
CA TRP A 438 12.40 -5.38 -19.86
C TRP A 438 11.05 -5.58 -20.56
N LYS A 439 10.24 -4.52 -20.69
CA LYS A 439 8.99 -4.58 -21.45
C LYS A 439 9.22 -4.90 -22.92
N ALA A 440 10.24 -4.29 -23.54
CA ALA A 440 10.58 -4.57 -24.93
C ALA A 440 11.03 -6.03 -25.14
N GLN A 441 11.82 -6.56 -24.21
CA GLN A 441 12.29 -7.95 -24.18
C GLN A 441 11.15 -8.97 -24.01
N ASN A 442 10.20 -8.70 -23.09
CA ASN A 442 9.13 -9.64 -22.73
C ASN A 442 7.82 -9.41 -23.52
N ASN A 443 7.75 -8.36 -24.35
CA ASN A 443 6.59 -7.96 -25.16
C ASN A 443 5.25 -7.92 -24.38
N VAL A 444 5.28 -7.38 -23.15
CA VAL A 444 4.11 -7.29 -22.28
C VAL A 444 3.24 -6.06 -22.56
N TYR A 445 2.00 -6.11 -22.07
CA TYR A 445 1.14 -4.94 -21.84
C TYR A 445 1.22 -4.57 -20.36
N PHE A 446 1.75 -3.40 -20.06
CA PHE A 446 2.18 -3.01 -18.71
C PHE A 446 1.21 -2.00 -18.07
N CYS A 447 0.58 -2.41 -16.97
CA CYS A 447 -0.33 -1.58 -16.15
C CYS A 447 0.05 -1.58 -14.65
N PRO A 448 1.16 -0.94 -14.25
CA PRO A 448 1.63 -0.93 -12.87
C PRO A 448 0.83 0.01 -11.94
N ALA A 449 0.82 -0.31 -10.63
CA ALA A 449 0.54 0.64 -9.56
C ALA A 449 1.85 1.04 -8.85
N PHE A 450 2.47 2.12 -9.33
CA PHE A 450 3.61 2.74 -8.66
C PHE A 450 3.10 3.57 -7.46
N LEU A 451 3.20 3.00 -6.26
CA LEU A 451 2.74 3.61 -5.01
C LEU A 451 3.38 4.99 -4.78
N GLY A 452 2.53 5.97 -4.47
CA GLY A 452 2.88 7.38 -4.30
C GLY A 452 1.67 8.25 -4.61
N ASP A 453 1.81 9.56 -4.42
CA ASP A 453 0.76 10.50 -4.82
C ASP A 453 0.62 10.51 -6.35
N ILE A 454 -0.52 10.04 -6.86
CA ILE A 454 -0.77 9.97 -8.30
C ILE A 454 -0.90 11.37 -8.90
N SER A 455 -1.13 12.43 -8.10
CA SER A 455 -1.00 13.83 -8.54
C SER A 455 0.41 14.14 -9.11
N GLN A 456 1.47 13.62 -8.49
CA GLN A 456 2.83 13.67 -9.06
C GLN A 456 3.01 12.63 -10.15
N ALA A 457 2.46 11.42 -9.98
CA ALA A 457 2.55 10.36 -10.99
C ALA A 457 1.83 10.69 -12.31
N PHE A 458 1.09 11.80 -12.43
CA PHE A 458 0.62 12.32 -13.71
C PHE A 458 1.75 12.61 -14.69
N THR A 459 2.85 13.18 -14.20
CA THR A 459 4.04 13.38 -15.04
C THR A 459 4.65 12.03 -15.40
N THR A 460 4.85 11.16 -14.41
CA THR A 460 5.38 9.79 -14.57
C THR A 460 4.62 8.96 -15.60
N TYR A 461 3.29 8.88 -15.49
CA TYR A 461 2.42 8.11 -16.39
C TYR A 461 2.41 8.67 -17.81
N VAL A 462 2.42 9.99 -17.98
CA VAL A 462 2.50 10.63 -19.31
C VAL A 462 3.87 10.37 -19.94
N LEU A 463 4.95 10.73 -19.25
CA LEU A 463 6.32 10.74 -19.74
C LEU A 463 6.89 9.35 -20.00
N TYR A 464 6.51 8.33 -19.23
CA TYR A 464 7.01 6.97 -19.42
C TYR A 464 6.26 6.25 -20.56
N SER A 465 6.88 6.24 -21.74
CA SER A 465 6.42 5.53 -22.94
C SER A 465 6.34 4.00 -22.77
N PHE A 466 7.02 3.44 -21.76
CA PHE A 466 6.91 2.03 -21.41
C PHE A 466 5.63 1.68 -20.63
N ILE A 467 4.86 2.66 -20.14
CA ILE A 467 3.58 2.40 -19.48
C ILE A 467 2.46 2.41 -20.54
N ASP A 468 1.73 1.30 -20.71
CA ASP A 468 0.55 1.23 -21.59
C ASP A 468 -0.75 1.64 -20.88
N CYS A 469 -0.76 1.48 -19.56
CA CYS A 469 -1.92 1.62 -18.69
C CYS A 469 -1.46 2.03 -17.29
N ALA A 470 -2.23 2.80 -16.54
CA ALA A 470 -1.94 3.09 -15.13
C ALA A 470 -3.00 2.48 -14.22
N PHE A 471 -2.59 2.06 -13.01
CA PHE A 471 -3.47 1.56 -11.96
C PHE A 471 -3.37 2.47 -10.72
N SER A 472 -4.50 2.97 -10.21
CA SER A 472 -4.57 3.62 -8.90
C SER A 472 -4.84 2.59 -7.80
N TRP A 473 -3.91 2.50 -6.85
CA TRP A 473 -4.12 1.76 -5.62
C TRP A 473 -5.08 2.48 -4.66
N ASP A 474 -5.21 3.81 -4.75
CA ASP A 474 -6.24 4.52 -4.00
C ASP A 474 -7.62 4.22 -4.59
N ALA A 475 -8.43 3.54 -3.77
CA ALA A 475 -9.81 3.16 -4.03
C ALA A 475 -10.78 3.73 -2.98
N TRP A 476 -10.30 4.43 -1.95
CA TRP A 476 -11.04 4.66 -0.69
C TRP A 476 -11.53 6.11 -0.49
N GLY A 477 -11.40 6.97 -1.51
CA GLY A 477 -11.88 8.34 -1.50
C GLY A 477 -12.96 8.61 -2.54
N ALA A 478 -14.19 8.86 -2.09
CA ALA A 478 -15.31 9.17 -2.99
C ALA A 478 -15.05 10.41 -3.87
N THR A 479 -14.34 11.41 -3.35
CA THR A 479 -13.97 12.62 -4.10
C THR A 479 -12.58 12.51 -4.72
N SER A 480 -11.58 12.07 -3.96
CA SER A 480 -10.17 12.09 -4.32
C SER A 480 -9.76 10.97 -5.27
N SER A 481 -10.15 9.71 -5.02
CA SER A 481 -9.89 8.59 -5.94
C SER A 481 -10.58 8.83 -7.28
N ASN A 482 -11.85 9.26 -7.27
CA ASN A 482 -12.56 9.67 -8.48
C ASN A 482 -11.83 10.80 -9.22
N SER A 483 -11.37 11.84 -8.50
CA SER A 483 -10.61 12.94 -9.11
C SER A 483 -9.27 12.47 -9.71
N GLN A 484 -8.64 11.44 -9.15
CA GLN A 484 -7.47 10.77 -9.73
C GLN A 484 -7.85 9.98 -10.99
N ASP A 485 -8.94 9.18 -10.94
CA ASP A 485 -9.47 8.43 -12.09
C ASP A 485 -9.74 9.34 -13.29
N GLN A 486 -10.49 10.44 -13.09
CA GLN A 486 -10.85 11.36 -14.17
C GLN A 486 -9.61 12.02 -14.80
N ARG A 487 -8.62 12.42 -13.99
CA ARG A 487 -7.34 12.93 -14.51
C ARG A 487 -6.58 11.85 -15.27
N ALA A 488 -6.55 10.61 -14.78
CA ALA A 488 -5.82 9.49 -15.38
C ALA A 488 -6.37 9.11 -16.74
N ILE A 489 -7.70 9.02 -16.85
CA ILE A 489 -8.41 8.67 -18.06
C ILE A 489 -8.31 9.79 -19.09
N SER A 490 -8.56 11.05 -18.71
CA SER A 490 -8.45 12.20 -19.62
C SER A 490 -7.02 12.40 -20.16
N SER A 491 -6.00 12.33 -19.31
CA SER A 491 -4.59 12.42 -19.72
C SER A 491 -4.21 11.23 -20.61
N GLY A 492 -4.50 10.01 -20.16
CA GLY A 492 -4.08 8.77 -20.82
C GLY A 492 -4.68 8.57 -22.21
N ASN A 493 -6.00 8.80 -22.35
CA ASN A 493 -6.71 8.61 -23.61
C ASN A 493 -6.15 9.48 -24.74
N SER A 494 -5.64 10.68 -24.43
CA SER A 494 -5.02 11.57 -25.43
C SER A 494 -3.79 10.97 -26.13
N MET A 495 -3.14 9.99 -25.49
CA MET A 495 -1.99 9.23 -26.01
C MET A 495 -2.33 7.78 -26.35
N GLY A 496 -3.61 7.39 -26.28
CA GLY A 496 -4.06 6.00 -26.46
C GLY A 496 -3.74 5.05 -25.29
N LYS A 497 -3.18 5.55 -24.18
CA LYS A 497 -2.94 4.77 -22.95
C LYS A 497 -4.26 4.50 -22.22
N LYS A 498 -4.32 3.41 -21.45
CA LYS A 498 -5.52 2.97 -20.72
C LYS A 498 -5.41 3.17 -19.21
N TYR A 499 -6.48 2.87 -18.49
CA TYR A 499 -6.51 3.02 -17.05
C TYR A 499 -7.24 1.85 -16.39
N MET A 500 -6.81 1.55 -15.17
CA MET A 500 -7.38 0.61 -14.25
C MET A 500 -7.71 1.33 -12.95
N ALA A 501 -9.00 1.38 -12.60
CA ALA A 501 -9.47 2.08 -11.42
C ALA A 501 -9.65 1.09 -10.25
N GLY A 502 -9.25 1.49 -9.04
CA GLY A 502 -9.47 0.71 -7.83
C GLY A 502 -10.88 0.89 -7.25
N VAL A 503 -11.51 -0.20 -6.83
CA VAL A 503 -12.75 -0.22 -6.02
C VAL A 503 -12.60 -1.18 -4.85
N ALA A 504 -13.01 -0.77 -3.64
CA ALA A 504 -12.72 -1.50 -2.41
C ALA A 504 -13.82 -1.37 -1.33
N PRO A 505 -14.07 -2.41 -0.51
CA PRO A 505 -14.58 -2.28 0.85
C PRO A 505 -13.61 -1.46 1.73
N TRP A 506 -13.94 -1.20 3.00
CA TRP A 506 -13.06 -0.41 3.88
C TRP A 506 -11.68 -1.03 4.10
N PHE A 507 -10.68 -0.17 4.31
CA PHE A 507 -9.36 -0.58 4.77
C PHE A 507 -9.28 -0.56 6.30
N TYR A 508 -8.91 -1.69 6.90
CA TYR A 508 -8.54 -1.78 8.31
C TYR A 508 -7.46 -2.83 8.53
N VAL A 509 -6.34 -2.43 9.14
CA VAL A 509 -5.21 -3.31 9.47
C VAL A 509 -4.93 -3.29 10.96
N LYS A 510 -4.67 -4.48 11.54
CA LYS A 510 -4.23 -4.66 12.92
C LYS A 510 -3.21 -5.79 13.05
N TRP A 511 -1.97 -5.52 12.66
CA TRP A 511 -0.85 -6.45 12.83
C TRP A 511 -0.13 -6.22 14.16
N ASN A 512 0.30 -4.98 14.40
CA ASN A 512 1.15 -4.58 15.53
C ASN A 512 0.99 -3.06 15.81
N ALA A 513 1.71 -2.52 16.78
CA ALA A 513 1.61 -1.11 17.18
C ALA A 513 1.89 -0.07 16.06
N GLY A 514 2.65 -0.42 15.01
CA GLY A 514 2.87 0.42 13.82
C GLY A 514 1.91 0.17 12.65
N LYS A 515 1.08 -0.88 12.74
CA LYS A 515 0.09 -1.32 11.74
C LYS A 515 -1.24 -1.61 12.47
N ASN A 516 -1.78 -0.58 13.13
CA ASN A 516 -3.12 -0.57 13.76
C ASN A 516 -3.85 0.71 13.30
N TRP A 517 -4.49 0.69 12.13
CA TRP A 517 -5.10 1.89 11.53
C TRP A 517 -6.23 1.61 10.54
N MET A 518 -7.06 2.63 10.32
CA MET A 518 -8.10 2.70 9.29
C MET A 518 -7.81 3.81 8.28
N TYR A 519 -7.99 3.50 6.99
CA TYR A 519 -7.78 4.45 5.89
C TYR A 519 -9.00 4.55 4.97
N MET A 520 -9.54 5.77 4.87
CA MET A 520 -10.44 6.23 3.82
C MET A 520 -10.03 7.67 3.49
N ASP A 521 -10.14 8.10 2.24
CA ASP A 521 -9.52 9.35 1.79
C ASP A 521 -10.53 10.50 1.56
N GLY A 522 -10.06 11.73 1.81
CA GLY A 522 -10.57 12.92 1.14
C GLY A 522 -11.71 13.71 1.80
N THR A 523 -12.36 13.27 2.88
CA THR A 523 -13.33 14.12 3.63
C THR A 523 -13.44 13.80 5.12
N THR A 524 -13.96 14.76 5.90
CA THR A 524 -14.44 14.57 7.28
C THR A 524 -15.78 13.81 7.36
N LEU A 525 -16.39 13.46 6.22
CA LEU A 525 -17.70 12.81 6.08
C LEU A 525 -17.59 11.64 5.09
N GLY A 526 -16.66 10.71 5.35
CA GLY A 526 -16.50 9.49 4.57
C GLY A 526 -17.78 8.64 4.52
N ASP A 527 -17.83 7.79 3.51
CA ASP A 527 -19.04 7.11 3.06
C ASP A 527 -19.02 5.63 3.48
N GLU A 528 -19.97 5.20 4.31
CA GLU A 528 -20.15 3.77 4.60
C GLU A 528 -20.36 2.96 3.31
N ASN A 529 -21.09 3.51 2.34
CA ASN A 529 -21.43 2.84 1.09
C ASN A 529 -20.37 3.05 0.01
N ILE A 530 -19.13 3.41 0.38
CA ILE A 530 -18.00 3.71 -0.53
C ILE A 530 -17.85 2.70 -1.66
N TYR A 531 -18.06 1.40 -1.41
CA TYR A 531 -17.92 0.37 -2.42
C TYR A 531 -18.93 0.55 -3.57
N ALA A 532 -20.20 0.81 -3.24
CA ALA A 532 -21.25 1.11 -4.22
C ALA A 532 -21.02 2.46 -4.92
N THR A 533 -20.55 3.47 -4.18
CA THR A 533 -20.21 4.80 -4.70
C THR A 533 -19.06 4.76 -5.70
N ARG A 534 -17.96 4.09 -5.35
CA ARG A 534 -16.78 3.90 -6.20
C ARG A 534 -17.10 3.08 -7.45
N TRP A 535 -17.88 2.00 -7.31
CA TRP A 535 -18.36 1.25 -8.48
C TRP A 535 -19.12 2.14 -9.47
N GLN A 536 -20.07 2.94 -9.01
CA GLN A 536 -20.83 3.86 -9.88
C GLN A 536 -19.92 4.89 -10.57
N GLN A 537 -18.96 5.45 -9.83
CA GLN A 537 -17.98 6.40 -10.38
C GLN A 537 -17.09 5.78 -11.45
N VAL A 538 -16.57 4.56 -11.23
CA VAL A 538 -15.71 3.85 -12.17
C VAL A 538 -16.48 3.39 -13.43
N ILE A 539 -17.77 3.08 -13.28
CA ILE A 539 -18.66 2.81 -14.42
C ILE A 539 -18.87 4.07 -15.27
N ALA A 540 -18.99 5.24 -14.64
CA ALA A 540 -19.14 6.54 -15.30
C ALA A 540 -17.83 7.12 -15.87
N SER A 541 -16.67 6.82 -15.28
CA SER A 541 -15.39 7.47 -15.61
C SER A 541 -14.85 7.15 -17.01
N GLY A 542 -15.31 6.09 -17.65
CA GLY A 542 -14.79 5.64 -18.94
C GLY A 542 -13.57 4.71 -18.83
N SER A 543 -13.24 4.22 -17.63
CA SER A 543 -12.11 3.29 -17.43
C SER A 543 -12.22 2.04 -18.31
N GLN A 544 -11.07 1.50 -18.74
CA GLN A 544 -10.98 0.26 -19.52
C GLN A 544 -10.99 -0.96 -18.61
N PHE A 545 -10.36 -0.84 -17.44
CA PHE A 545 -10.25 -1.89 -16.46
C PHE A 545 -10.74 -1.39 -15.09
N VAL A 546 -11.21 -2.30 -14.26
CA VAL A 546 -11.48 -2.07 -12.83
C VAL A 546 -10.84 -3.21 -12.07
N GLU A 547 -10.12 -2.90 -11.00
CA GLU A 547 -9.56 -3.90 -10.09
C GLU A 547 -10.26 -3.80 -8.73
N VAL A 548 -10.90 -4.89 -8.32
CA VAL A 548 -11.46 -5.01 -6.97
C VAL A 548 -10.32 -5.30 -6.00
N ILE A 549 -10.02 -4.33 -5.15
CA ILE A 549 -9.02 -4.37 -4.09
C ILE A 549 -9.77 -4.76 -2.80
N THR A 550 -9.79 -6.02 -2.36
CA THR A 550 -9.09 -7.21 -2.88
C THR A 550 -10.03 -8.42 -2.96
N TRP A 551 -9.58 -9.52 -3.55
CA TRP A 551 -10.26 -10.80 -3.42
C TRP A 551 -10.09 -11.38 -2.01
N ASN A 552 -8.87 -11.41 -1.47
CA ASN A 552 -8.54 -12.20 -0.27
C ASN A 552 -7.53 -11.54 0.68
N ASP A 553 -7.33 -10.22 0.68
CA ASP A 553 -6.52 -9.58 1.72
C ASP A 553 -7.29 -9.42 3.03
N PHE A 554 -7.19 -10.48 3.83
CA PHE A 554 -7.74 -10.55 5.18
C PHE A 554 -7.02 -9.62 6.17
N SER A 555 -5.73 -9.28 5.93
CA SER A 555 -4.94 -8.44 6.83
C SER A 555 -5.24 -6.96 6.72
N GLU A 556 -5.70 -6.50 5.55
CA GLU A 556 -6.09 -5.10 5.32
C GLU A 556 -7.62 -4.91 5.28
N SER A 557 -8.38 -5.96 5.62
CA SER A 557 -9.86 -6.03 5.66
C SER A 557 -10.58 -5.70 4.34
N SER A 558 -9.86 -5.65 3.22
CA SER A 558 -10.38 -5.22 1.92
C SER A 558 -10.99 -6.36 1.08
N TYR A 559 -10.91 -7.61 1.56
CA TYR A 559 -11.38 -8.79 0.85
C TYR A 559 -12.89 -8.75 0.51
N ILE A 560 -13.26 -9.26 -0.67
CA ILE A 560 -14.65 -9.61 -1.02
C ILE A 560 -14.87 -11.13 -1.16
N GLY A 561 -13.82 -11.93 -1.12
CA GLY A 561 -13.89 -13.39 -1.21
C GLY A 561 -14.62 -14.00 -0.01
N PRO A 562 -15.53 -14.98 -0.21
CA PRO A 562 -16.22 -15.64 0.89
C PRO A 562 -15.27 -16.29 1.90
N LEU A 563 -15.56 -16.13 3.21
CA LEU A 563 -14.81 -16.73 4.32
C LEU A 563 -15.07 -18.24 4.48
N GLU A 564 -14.94 -19.02 3.40
CA GLU A 564 -15.08 -20.48 3.41
C GLU A 564 -13.86 -21.18 4.01
N GLN A 565 -12.67 -20.66 3.73
CA GLN A 565 -11.39 -21.08 4.29
C GLN A 565 -10.48 -19.87 4.39
N ILE A 566 -10.13 -19.45 5.62
CA ILE A 566 -8.98 -18.56 5.82
C ILE A 566 -7.75 -19.47 5.90
N PRO A 567 -6.77 -19.34 4.99
CA PRO A 567 -5.54 -20.12 5.06
C PRO A 567 -4.71 -19.77 6.30
N ASN A 568 -3.82 -20.66 6.69
CA ASN A 568 -2.92 -20.43 7.82
C ASN A 568 -1.96 -19.26 7.55
N GLN A 569 -1.71 -18.41 8.55
CA GLN A 569 -0.95 -17.17 8.39
C GLN A 569 0.21 -17.14 9.39
N ASN A 570 1.38 -17.60 8.94
CA ASN A 570 2.55 -17.75 9.81
C ASN A 570 3.09 -16.38 10.29
N ASP A 571 3.07 -15.37 9.42
CA ASP A 571 3.60 -14.03 9.75
C ASP A 571 2.56 -13.10 10.40
N ALA A 572 1.29 -13.23 10.00
CA ALA A 572 0.19 -12.32 10.35
C ALA A 572 -0.77 -12.95 11.40
N SER A 573 -0.19 -13.48 12.48
CA SER A 573 -0.89 -14.25 13.53
C SER A 573 -2.04 -13.52 14.24
N SER A 574 -2.13 -12.20 14.13
CA SER A 574 -3.24 -11.38 14.66
C SER A 574 -4.46 -11.29 13.72
N VAL A 575 -4.36 -11.63 12.43
CA VAL A 575 -5.46 -11.51 11.46
C VAL A 575 -6.70 -12.33 11.84
N PRO A 576 -6.59 -13.59 12.33
CA PRO A 576 -7.74 -14.32 12.87
C PRO A 576 -8.53 -13.54 13.93
N SER A 577 -7.86 -12.72 14.76
CA SER A 577 -8.48 -11.97 15.87
C SER A 577 -9.49 -10.89 15.46
N TYR A 578 -9.52 -10.52 14.16
CA TYR A 578 -10.49 -9.57 13.63
C TYR A 578 -11.23 -10.05 12.36
N VAL A 579 -10.87 -11.21 11.81
CA VAL A 579 -11.52 -11.75 10.60
C VAL A 579 -12.40 -12.97 10.89
N ASN A 580 -12.01 -13.89 11.78
CA ASN A 580 -12.83 -15.09 12.06
C ASN A 580 -12.92 -15.58 13.52
N ASN A 581 -12.16 -15.02 14.45
CA ASN A 581 -12.10 -15.48 15.85
C ASN A 581 -12.09 -14.28 16.81
N PRO A 582 -13.07 -14.11 17.71
CA PRO A 582 -14.20 -15.00 18.01
C PRO A 582 -15.40 -14.85 17.06
N ILE A 583 -15.33 -13.95 16.06
CA ILE A 583 -16.45 -13.59 15.18
C ILE A 583 -16.02 -13.67 13.72
N ALA A 584 -16.83 -14.31 12.88
CA ALA A 584 -16.68 -14.35 11.43
C ALA A 584 -17.19 -13.06 10.76
N MET A 585 -16.26 -12.23 10.30
CA MET A 585 -16.53 -10.99 9.56
C MET A 585 -16.79 -11.29 8.08
N ASN A 586 -17.90 -11.96 7.81
CA ASN A 586 -18.29 -12.32 6.45
C ASN A 586 -18.47 -11.06 5.58
N HIS A 587 -17.88 -11.05 4.38
CA HIS A 587 -18.05 -9.99 3.37
C HIS A 587 -18.97 -10.40 2.20
N GLY A 588 -19.87 -11.36 2.45
CA GLY A 588 -20.83 -11.87 1.47
C GLY A 588 -21.76 -10.81 0.86
N GLY A 589 -22.00 -9.70 1.57
CA GLY A 589 -22.70 -8.53 1.02
C GLY A 589 -21.93 -7.90 -0.15
N PHE A 590 -20.64 -7.61 0.04
CA PHE A 590 -19.78 -7.04 -1.02
C PHE A 590 -19.56 -8.01 -2.18
N TYR A 591 -19.37 -9.31 -1.89
CA TYR A 591 -19.36 -10.38 -2.89
C TYR A 591 -20.62 -10.34 -3.77
N GLY A 592 -21.81 -10.37 -3.16
CA GLY A 592 -23.07 -10.34 -3.91
C GLY A 592 -23.33 -9.03 -4.65
N MET A 593 -22.82 -7.90 -4.14
CA MET A 593 -22.92 -6.58 -4.78
C MET A 593 -22.02 -6.48 -6.03
N THR A 594 -20.87 -7.15 -6.01
CA THR A 594 -19.93 -7.26 -7.13
C THR A 594 -20.61 -7.78 -8.38
N ALA A 595 -21.49 -8.78 -8.27
CA ALA A 595 -22.16 -9.40 -9.42
C ALA A 595 -22.95 -8.41 -10.29
N PHE A 596 -23.66 -7.46 -9.66
CA PHE A 596 -24.38 -6.42 -10.37
C PHE A 596 -23.44 -5.41 -11.02
N TYR A 597 -22.51 -4.85 -10.24
CA TYR A 597 -21.65 -3.78 -10.74
C TYR A 597 -20.61 -4.27 -11.76
N ALA A 598 -20.11 -5.49 -11.63
CA ALA A 598 -19.29 -6.14 -12.64
C ALA A 598 -20.06 -6.31 -13.97
N ASN A 599 -21.33 -6.72 -13.95
CA ASN A 599 -22.14 -6.75 -15.15
C ASN A 599 -22.37 -5.35 -15.74
N TYR A 600 -22.73 -4.37 -14.91
CA TYR A 600 -22.98 -2.99 -15.34
C TYR A 600 -21.71 -2.36 -15.95
N PHE A 601 -20.55 -2.52 -15.32
CA PHE A 601 -19.27 -2.05 -15.86
C PHE A 601 -18.99 -2.60 -17.26
N LYS A 602 -19.14 -3.92 -17.45
CA LYS A 602 -18.81 -4.59 -18.71
C LYS A 602 -19.82 -4.36 -19.84
N THR A 603 -21.09 -4.15 -19.52
CA THR A 603 -22.19 -4.08 -20.51
C THR A 603 -22.78 -2.69 -20.72
N GLY A 604 -22.59 -1.76 -19.78
CA GLY A 604 -23.34 -0.51 -19.71
C GLY A 604 -24.79 -0.66 -19.25
N ASN A 605 -25.28 -1.89 -19.00
CA ASN A 605 -26.64 -2.13 -18.51
C ASN A 605 -26.68 -2.09 -16.98
N GLY A 606 -27.17 -0.96 -16.45
CA GLY A 606 -27.41 -0.73 -15.02
C GLY A 606 -28.80 -1.15 -14.52
N THR A 607 -29.58 -1.90 -15.30
CA THR A 607 -30.88 -2.42 -14.86
C THR A 607 -30.68 -3.66 -13.96
N PRO A 608 -31.15 -3.65 -12.70
CA PRO A 608 -31.15 -4.84 -11.85
C PRO A 608 -31.97 -5.99 -12.46
N THR A 609 -31.66 -7.23 -12.09
CA THR A 609 -32.37 -8.44 -12.55
C THR A 609 -33.24 -9.09 -11.47
N LYS A 610 -33.08 -8.63 -10.22
CA LYS A 610 -33.85 -8.99 -9.02
C LYS A 610 -33.82 -7.80 -8.06
N ASN A 611 -34.56 -7.88 -6.95
CA ASN A 611 -34.36 -6.97 -5.83
C ASN A 611 -33.44 -7.63 -4.80
N THR A 612 -32.40 -6.91 -4.39
CA THR A 612 -31.48 -7.33 -3.34
C THR A 612 -31.14 -6.13 -2.47
N LEU A 613 -31.27 -6.32 -1.17
CA LEU A 613 -30.81 -5.37 -0.16
C LEU A 613 -29.50 -5.87 0.43
N TYR A 614 -28.51 -5.00 0.51
CA TYR A 614 -27.20 -5.23 1.11
C TYR A 614 -27.07 -4.36 2.36
N TRP A 615 -26.45 -4.89 3.41
CA TRP A 615 -26.12 -4.10 4.60
C TRP A 615 -24.79 -4.50 5.21
N HIS A 616 -24.14 -3.53 5.85
CA HIS A 616 -22.85 -3.71 6.50
C HIS A 616 -22.65 -2.78 7.70
N TYR A 617 -21.89 -3.25 8.68
CA TYR A 617 -21.66 -2.53 9.93
C TYR A 617 -20.44 -3.06 10.69
N ARG A 618 -19.94 -2.26 11.64
CA ARG A 618 -18.94 -2.67 12.64
C ARG A 618 -19.61 -3.19 13.90
N ILE A 619 -18.94 -4.08 14.63
CA ILE A 619 -19.47 -4.66 15.87
C ILE A 619 -19.46 -3.71 17.08
N HIS A 620 -19.01 -2.47 16.96
CA HIS A 620 -19.04 -1.48 18.05
C HIS A 620 -18.95 -0.04 17.54
N SER A 621 -19.36 0.90 18.39
CA SER A 621 -19.15 2.35 18.21
C SER A 621 -17.66 2.73 18.17
N VAL A 622 -17.28 3.75 17.38
CA VAL A 622 -15.88 4.25 17.31
C VAL A 622 -15.35 4.58 18.70
N GLY A 623 -16.11 5.37 19.46
CA GLY A 623 -15.74 5.83 20.81
C GLY A 623 -15.91 4.80 21.92
N GLN A 624 -16.26 3.54 21.61
CA GLN A 624 -16.43 2.52 22.65
C GLN A 624 -15.06 2.00 23.11
N SER A 625 -14.73 2.26 24.38
CA SER A 625 -13.50 1.75 24.99
C SER A 625 -13.47 0.22 25.01
N ARG A 626 -12.32 -0.35 24.60
CA ARG A 626 -12.02 -1.78 24.62
C ARG A 626 -10.80 -2.00 25.51
N SER A 627 -10.96 -2.74 26.59
CA SER A 627 -10.07 -2.66 27.76
C SER A 627 -8.88 -3.63 27.75
N ASN A 628 -8.85 -4.60 26.84
CA ASN A 628 -7.85 -5.67 26.81
C ASN A 628 -7.09 -5.75 25.47
N ASP A 629 -7.09 -4.65 24.69
CA ASP A 629 -6.43 -4.60 23.39
C ASP A 629 -4.96 -4.18 23.50
N ALA A 630 -4.05 -5.10 23.16
CA ALA A 630 -2.60 -4.88 23.26
C ALA A 630 -2.06 -3.77 22.33
N TYR A 631 -2.83 -3.37 21.30
CA TYR A 631 -2.45 -2.30 20.38
C TYR A 631 -3.31 -1.03 20.54
N GLY A 632 -4.28 -1.03 21.46
CA GLY A 632 -5.19 0.08 21.71
C GLY A 632 -6.10 0.41 20.53
N SER A 633 -6.70 1.61 20.57
CA SER A 633 -7.50 2.13 19.45
C SER A 633 -6.61 2.29 18.21
N PRO A 634 -7.11 1.95 17.00
CA PRO A 634 -6.40 2.26 15.77
C PRO A 634 -6.23 3.78 15.59
N HIS A 635 -5.24 4.15 14.79
CA HIS A 635 -5.17 5.49 14.20
C HIS A 635 -6.19 5.63 13.07
N PHE A 636 -6.85 6.78 13.00
CA PHE A 636 -7.91 7.09 12.03
C PHE A 636 -7.44 8.17 11.07
N TYR A 637 -7.27 7.83 9.78
CA TYR A 637 -7.17 8.84 8.72
C TYR A 637 -8.56 9.44 8.39
N TRP A 638 -9.63 8.68 8.67
CA TRP A 638 -11.02 9.11 8.69
C TRP A 638 -11.75 8.43 9.87
N THR A 639 -12.79 9.08 10.40
CA THR A 639 -13.63 8.59 11.50
C THR A 639 -14.95 7.99 10.95
N PRO A 640 -15.15 6.67 11.02
CA PRO A 640 -16.40 6.00 10.65
C PRO A 640 -17.65 6.60 11.30
N ASN A 641 -18.77 6.66 10.56
CA ASN A 641 -20.06 6.90 11.20
C ASN A 641 -20.47 5.65 11.99
N ASP A 642 -21.06 5.85 13.17
CA ASP A 642 -21.62 4.78 13.99
C ASP A 642 -23.03 4.44 13.49
N CYS A 643 -23.10 3.67 12.41
CA CYS A 643 -24.33 3.32 11.72
C CYS A 643 -24.23 1.96 10.98
N VAL A 644 -25.38 1.43 10.60
CA VAL A 644 -25.49 0.34 9.62
C VAL A 644 -25.62 0.98 8.24
N GLY A 645 -24.64 0.77 7.37
CA GLY A 645 -24.73 1.15 5.96
C GLY A 645 -25.68 0.22 5.23
N ILE A 646 -26.58 0.77 4.42
CA ILE A 646 -27.56 0.03 3.61
C ILE A 646 -27.42 0.46 2.16
N HIS A 647 -27.40 -0.52 1.25
CA HIS A 647 -27.46 -0.30 -0.19
C HIS A 647 -28.50 -1.23 -0.84
N ALA A 648 -29.45 -0.67 -1.58
CA ALA A 648 -30.48 -1.40 -2.31
C ALA A 648 -30.19 -1.42 -3.81
N ILE A 649 -30.31 -2.59 -4.43
CA ILE A 649 -30.24 -2.81 -5.88
C ILE A 649 -31.57 -3.46 -6.29
N THR A 650 -32.48 -2.71 -6.91
CA THR A 650 -33.88 -3.12 -7.06
C THR A 650 -34.49 -2.91 -8.45
N LEU A 651 -35.34 -3.86 -8.88
CA LEU A 651 -36.22 -3.69 -10.04
C LEU A 651 -37.34 -2.67 -9.75
N LYS A 652 -37.73 -2.51 -8.47
CA LYS A 652 -38.91 -1.75 -8.06
C LYS A 652 -38.63 -0.91 -6.80
N THR A 653 -38.92 0.37 -6.90
CA THR A 653 -38.97 1.31 -5.78
C THR A 653 -40.27 1.13 -4.99
N GLY A 654 -40.39 1.80 -3.84
CA GLY A 654 -41.56 1.72 -2.97
C GLY A 654 -41.54 0.60 -1.93
N ALA A 655 -40.52 -0.26 -1.91
CA ALA A 655 -40.28 -1.18 -0.80
C ALA A 655 -39.85 -0.40 0.45
N THR A 656 -40.50 -0.65 1.60
CA THR A 656 -40.10 -0.07 2.88
C THR A 656 -39.13 -1.01 3.58
N VAL A 657 -37.94 -0.52 3.90
CA VAL A 657 -36.92 -1.21 4.68
C VAL A 657 -36.93 -0.67 6.09
N THR A 658 -37.11 -1.56 7.06
CA THR A 658 -37.10 -1.27 8.48
C THR A 658 -35.89 -1.93 9.13
N VAL A 659 -35.10 -1.16 9.88
CA VAL A 659 -33.87 -1.62 10.55
C VAL A 659 -34.00 -1.40 12.06
N GLN A 660 -33.72 -2.46 12.84
CA GLN A 660 -33.69 -2.43 14.30
C GLN A 660 -32.33 -2.92 14.81
N ILE A 661 -31.82 -2.30 15.87
CA ILE A 661 -30.58 -2.70 16.55
C ILE A 661 -30.95 -3.14 17.98
N GLY A 662 -30.88 -4.45 18.23
CA GLY A 662 -31.32 -5.06 19.48
C GLY A 662 -32.79 -4.77 19.78
N ASN A 663 -33.01 -3.92 20.78
CA ASN A 663 -34.33 -3.47 21.25
C ASN A 663 -34.60 -1.98 20.95
N SER A 664 -33.85 -1.36 20.03
CA SER A 664 -34.08 0.04 19.64
C SER A 664 -35.46 0.26 19.04
N VAL A 665 -35.92 1.53 19.04
CA VAL A 665 -36.91 1.98 18.04
C VAL A 665 -36.34 1.69 16.66
N SER A 666 -37.16 1.14 15.77
CA SER A 666 -36.74 0.82 14.41
C SER A 666 -36.75 2.07 13.52
N SER A 667 -35.69 2.26 12.73
CA SER A 667 -35.69 3.22 11.63
C SER A 667 -36.38 2.61 10.42
N SER A 668 -37.01 3.42 9.57
CA SER A 668 -37.62 2.97 8.31
C SER A 668 -37.32 3.94 7.17
N HIS A 669 -36.93 3.39 6.02
CA HIS A 669 -36.67 4.09 4.76
C HIS A 669 -37.52 3.46 3.65
N THR A 670 -38.02 4.25 2.71
CA THR A 670 -38.71 3.72 1.52
C THR A 670 -37.79 3.87 0.32
N ILE A 671 -37.42 2.75 -0.29
CA ILE A 671 -36.47 2.72 -1.40
C ILE A 671 -37.02 3.55 -2.56
N SER A 672 -36.29 4.61 -2.87
CA SER A 672 -36.69 5.73 -3.73
C SER A 672 -36.13 5.62 -5.15
N ASN A 673 -35.02 4.89 -5.31
CA ASN A 673 -34.27 4.71 -6.56
C ASN A 673 -33.95 3.23 -6.80
N THR A 674 -33.59 2.86 -8.03
CA THR A 674 -33.17 1.47 -8.37
C THR A 674 -31.80 1.11 -7.78
N LEU A 675 -30.97 2.13 -7.53
CA LEU A 675 -29.79 2.10 -6.66
C LEU A 675 -30.04 3.16 -5.56
N ASP A 676 -30.18 2.74 -4.31
CA ASP A 676 -30.46 3.63 -3.17
C ASP A 676 -29.52 3.30 -2.02
N SER A 677 -28.94 4.32 -1.38
CA SER A 677 -27.89 4.17 -0.36
C SER A 677 -28.17 5.09 0.82
N TRP A 678 -28.17 4.55 2.03
CA TRP A 678 -28.34 5.32 3.26
C TRP A 678 -27.63 4.67 4.45
N CYS A 679 -27.70 5.33 5.61
CA CYS A 679 -27.12 4.86 6.86
C CYS A 679 -28.17 4.92 7.98
N VAL A 680 -28.27 3.87 8.80
CA VAL A 680 -29.12 3.84 9.99
C VAL A 680 -28.24 3.97 11.24
N PRO A 681 -28.26 5.11 11.96
CA PRO A 681 -27.34 5.35 13.07
C PRO A 681 -27.59 4.41 14.26
N PHE A 682 -26.50 3.99 14.90
CA PHE A 682 -26.54 3.19 16.12
C PHE A 682 -27.25 3.94 17.26
N ASN A 683 -26.99 5.26 17.41
CA ASN A 683 -27.51 6.08 18.51
C ASN A 683 -27.30 5.46 19.91
N GLY A 684 -26.20 4.73 20.10
CA GLY A 684 -25.90 3.98 21.33
C GLY A 684 -26.64 2.65 21.50
N ALA A 685 -27.47 2.24 20.54
CA ALA A 685 -28.12 0.93 20.54
C ALA A 685 -27.13 -0.21 20.30
N THR A 686 -27.42 -1.36 20.92
CA THR A 686 -26.58 -2.56 20.93
C THR A 686 -27.43 -3.81 20.88
N GLY A 687 -26.87 -4.91 20.39
CA GLY A 687 -27.54 -6.19 20.14
C GLY A 687 -27.62 -6.52 18.65
N ALA A 688 -28.31 -7.62 18.32
CA ALA A 688 -28.49 -8.10 16.95
C ALA A 688 -29.10 -7.04 16.01
N VAL A 689 -28.51 -6.88 14.82
CA VAL A 689 -29.08 -6.09 13.73
C VAL A 689 -30.14 -6.93 13.01
N LYS A 690 -31.34 -6.35 12.85
CA LYS A 690 -32.45 -6.94 12.08
C LYS A 690 -32.83 -6.00 10.96
N VAL A 691 -32.93 -6.52 9.74
CA VAL A 691 -33.37 -5.79 8.55
C VAL A 691 -34.63 -6.46 8.03
N ILE A 692 -35.70 -5.69 7.83
CA ILE A 692 -37.00 -6.21 7.37
C ILE A 692 -37.39 -5.40 6.14
N VAL A 693 -37.64 -6.07 5.01
CA VAL A 693 -38.10 -5.44 3.78
C VAL A 693 -39.56 -5.79 3.55
N ASN A 694 -40.39 -4.78 3.35
CA ASN A 694 -41.81 -4.92 3.02
C ASN A 694 -42.07 -4.34 1.63
N LEU A 695 -42.40 -5.19 0.66
CA LEU A 695 -42.82 -4.80 -0.69
C LEU A 695 -44.28 -5.22 -0.91
N ASN A 696 -45.20 -4.26 -0.81
CA ASN A 696 -46.65 -4.45 -0.98
C ASN A 696 -47.27 -5.54 -0.08
N GLY A 697 -46.73 -5.75 1.13
CA GLY A 697 -47.19 -6.76 2.09
C GLY A 697 -46.41 -8.08 2.03
N ALA A 698 -45.56 -8.30 1.04
CA ALA A 698 -44.56 -9.36 1.08
C ALA A 698 -43.41 -8.93 2.01
N ILE A 699 -43.09 -9.76 3.02
CA ILE A 699 -42.09 -9.45 4.05
C ILE A 699 -40.91 -10.42 3.94
N SER A 700 -39.72 -9.86 3.70
CA SER A 700 -38.43 -10.57 3.74
C SER A 700 -37.60 -10.08 4.93
N THR A 701 -37.15 -10.99 5.79
CA THR A 701 -36.40 -10.65 7.02
C THR A 701 -34.93 -11.06 6.89
N GLY A 702 -34.05 -10.07 6.73
CA GLY A 702 -32.62 -10.20 6.88
C GLY A 702 -32.24 -10.26 8.36
N SER A 703 -32.02 -11.47 8.88
CA SER A 703 -31.48 -11.71 10.21
C SER A 703 -30.16 -12.47 10.11
N GLY A 704 -29.06 -11.83 10.49
CA GLY A 704 -27.73 -12.43 10.43
C GLY A 704 -26.64 -11.38 10.67
N GLY A 705 -25.46 -11.88 11.03
CA GLY A 705 -24.33 -11.05 11.47
C GLY A 705 -24.19 -10.98 12.99
N PRO A 706 -23.05 -10.47 13.49
CA PRO A 706 -22.78 -10.32 14.91
C PRO A 706 -23.63 -9.21 15.56
N ASP A 707 -23.85 -9.31 16.86
CA ASP A 707 -24.42 -8.22 17.66
C ASP A 707 -23.50 -6.99 17.67
N ILE A 708 -24.08 -5.80 17.58
CA ILE A 708 -23.38 -4.56 17.93
C ILE A 708 -23.18 -4.56 19.45
N GLN A 709 -21.94 -4.65 19.89
CA GLN A 709 -21.56 -4.91 21.28
C GLN A 709 -21.68 -3.66 22.16
N SER A 710 -22.05 -3.85 23.42
CA SER A 710 -22.03 -2.80 24.46
C SER A 710 -20.70 -2.72 25.23
N SER A 711 -19.89 -3.78 25.16
CA SER A 711 -18.57 -3.89 25.76
C SER A 711 -17.76 -4.98 25.05
N GLY A 712 -16.44 -5.04 25.27
CA GLY A 712 -15.60 -6.08 24.68
C GLY A 712 -14.12 -5.84 24.87
N ASN A 713 -13.33 -6.88 24.57
CA ASN A 713 -11.89 -6.88 24.82
C ASN A 713 -11.08 -6.12 23.76
N TYR A 714 -11.54 -6.14 22.50
CA TYR A 714 -10.73 -5.74 21.34
C TYR A 714 -11.44 -4.71 20.45
N TYR A 715 -10.66 -3.78 19.93
CA TYR A 715 -11.01 -2.97 18.77
C TYR A 715 -11.01 -3.87 17.53
N ASN A 716 -12.11 -3.81 16.79
CA ASN A 716 -12.24 -4.44 15.48
C ASN A 716 -13.12 -3.57 14.59
N PHE A 717 -12.52 -3.03 13.54
CA PHE A 717 -13.18 -2.18 12.54
C PHE A 717 -13.29 -2.85 11.17
N ASN A 718 -12.90 -4.12 11.06
CA ASN A 718 -13.33 -4.98 9.97
C ASN A 718 -14.86 -5.10 10.04
N MET A 719 -15.53 -5.00 8.89
CA MET A 719 -16.99 -4.98 8.85
C MET A 719 -17.55 -6.39 8.76
N TRP A 720 -18.82 -6.53 9.12
CA TRP A 720 -19.63 -7.63 8.62
C TRP A 720 -20.53 -7.09 7.52
N SER A 721 -20.71 -7.84 6.41
CA SER A 721 -21.68 -7.52 5.36
C SER A 721 -22.50 -8.72 4.89
N GLY A 722 -23.78 -8.47 4.62
CA GLY A 722 -24.77 -9.45 4.21
C GLY A 722 -25.72 -8.93 3.14
N SER A 723 -26.62 -9.81 2.69
CA SER A 723 -27.63 -9.48 1.68
C SER A 723 -28.90 -10.32 1.83
N ILE A 724 -30.02 -9.81 1.30
CA ILE A 724 -31.30 -10.53 1.20
C ILE A 724 -32.03 -10.16 -0.10
N ASP A 725 -32.61 -11.17 -0.75
CA ASP A 725 -33.50 -11.00 -1.90
C ASP A 725 -34.96 -10.86 -1.44
N TYR A 726 -35.74 -10.02 -2.12
CA TYR A 726 -37.12 -9.66 -1.74
C TYR A 726 -38.03 -9.30 -2.92
#